data_AF-G9BAK1-F1
#
_entry.id   AF-G9BAK1-F1
#
_cell.length_a   1.000
_cell.length_b   1.000
_cell.length_c   1.000
_cell.angle_alpha   90.00
_cell.angle_beta   90.00
_cell.angle_gamma   90.00
#
_symmetry.space_group_name_H-M   'P 1'
#
loop_
_entity.id
_entity.type
_entity.pdbx_description
1 polymer ?
#
loop_
_entity_poly.entity_id
_entity_poly.type
_entity_poly.pdbx_seq_one_letter_code
_entity_poly.pdbx_strand_id
1 'polypeptide(L)'
;MSDEQAEVVISINSKKLIAICFIALLAFISIGSYVIALLNFDSDFQEFGIGRAAGYVWPPPPTPPNWTPIADAGPDVTTDVGVNVTFDGSSSSDPDGTITDYSWSFGDGSSATGVTVYHVYGSDGTYTVTLTVTDNRAGTDSDTATVTVGAAPLEDIEDMTPEEAAAALEGMTAEDAADELEGVSVETAADIVEEMAGESAASALAAVDPSTAVEILEDVAEEEVGDILDGAVQTGNTETFSSFLLEMEEDTAAGALLETTPVHGADLVEAMAETDLTSAASTVEAAVKLIALELEPAAQEALLERVADMLEDVTVDTLVDLFIEIANLPATPETVATVMEAMDLPVVLEVVTTWVSTGELEDLAEVFGYLTEETLTDIWTGMTASDRAAVYTHLSAETIALLPTVVLPDRPVVVAQIKGALEADTALKAIIEDIDYINWIVLTGDLTADDLDDAAMLISVLSDKAQSYSEAEVTAINDWLDEGGKTIWLAGDSDYGSDYLRIDTQNALLEDIGSVLRVEHCAAEDPVSNGGASYRVISVTDNIAEEFEFLAVGVDRALTHSPGVLTAYTGGRYWELAEEQPSDVYVLLTTSEAGQIYDHNPPEPESVEVGDEGSFVTMAVEVDWAKDNMVILEGEAPFGSYMPMYYPEMIRDDRYGAAANPQQGGIFFTNIINYATTFSSPMFDLEATVTSLTDTVSDLTATVDGLTGDVATLESQVDDLEDEKSSLESDVSDLESSVGSLESQVSTLESDLAAARSSANTMQMYAIAALVIGLVVGVFVGPMIRKS
;
A
#
# COMPACT_ATOMS: atom_id res chain seq x y z
N MET A 1 47.12 27.41 22.15
CA MET A 1 46.04 27.40 23.16
C MET A 1 46.29 26.22 24.10
N SER A 2 45.74 26.25 25.29
CA SER A 2 46.15 25.45 26.46
C SER A 2 45.06 24.49 26.94
N ASP A 3 45.51 23.43 27.61
CA ASP A 3 44.93 22.75 28.79
C ASP A 3 43.55 22.04 28.80
N GLU A 4 43.56 20.89 29.52
CA GLU A 4 42.49 20.17 30.26
C GLU A 4 41.30 19.52 29.47
N GLN A 5 40.80 18.29 29.72
CA GLN A 5 41.15 17.09 30.55
C GLN A 5 40.84 15.79 29.73
N ALA A 6 41.46 14.60 29.91
CA ALA A 6 41.27 13.48 30.88
C ALA A 6 39.89 12.78 30.83
N GLU A 7 39.70 11.44 30.85
CA GLU A 7 40.51 10.22 31.13
C GLU A 7 40.17 9.11 30.08
N VAL A 8 41.04 8.23 29.53
CA VAL A 8 42.02 7.23 30.03
C VAL A 8 41.39 5.81 30.24
N VAL A 9 41.52 4.78 29.35
CA VAL A 9 42.71 3.96 28.92
C VAL A 9 42.92 2.70 29.82
N ILE A 10 43.23 1.46 29.39
CA ILE A 10 43.43 0.79 28.07
C ILE A 10 43.38 -0.76 28.26
N SER A 11 43.10 -1.52 27.21
CA SER A 11 43.38 -2.98 27.12
C SER A 11 44.80 -3.23 26.60
N ILE A 12 45.58 -4.16 27.18
CA ILE A 12 46.38 -5.14 26.40
C ILE A 12 47.14 -6.18 27.26
N ASN A 13 47.18 -7.35 26.65
CA ASN A 13 47.72 -8.65 27.01
C ASN A 13 49.23 -8.76 27.38
N SER A 14 49.52 -9.80 28.16
CA SER A 14 50.70 -10.67 28.07
C SER A 14 52.06 -10.34 28.76
N LYS A 15 52.55 -11.36 29.48
CA LYS A 15 53.96 -11.78 29.63
C LYS A 15 54.98 -10.76 30.18
N LYS A 16 54.84 -10.41 31.47
CA LYS A 16 56.01 -10.12 32.33
C LYS A 16 55.71 -10.18 33.83
N LEU A 17 55.48 -11.38 34.41
CA LEU A 17 55.68 -11.56 35.88
C LEU A 17 55.89 -13.00 36.40
N ILE A 18 56.56 -13.85 35.61
CA ILE A 18 57.11 -15.16 36.02
C ILE A 18 58.17 -15.04 37.17
N ALA A 19 58.46 -13.82 37.64
CA ALA A 19 59.30 -13.54 38.80
C ALA A 19 58.55 -13.41 40.14
N ILE A 20 57.20 -13.40 40.18
CA ILE A 20 56.44 -13.26 41.44
C ILE A 20 55.98 -14.60 42.04
N CYS A 21 56.05 -15.70 41.28
CA CYS A 21 55.65 -17.06 41.71
C CYS A 21 56.53 -17.70 42.81
N PHE A 22 57.47 -16.99 43.46
CA PHE A 22 58.40 -17.62 44.41
C PHE A 22 58.55 -16.96 45.79
N ILE A 23 57.98 -15.78 46.03
CA ILE A 23 58.12 -15.07 47.32
C ILE A 23 56.76 -14.62 47.92
N ALA A 24 55.67 -14.65 47.14
CA ALA A 24 54.32 -14.36 47.64
C ALA A 24 53.50 -15.61 48.05
N LEU A 25 54.06 -16.83 47.91
CA LEU A 25 53.39 -18.08 48.33
C LEU A 25 53.55 -18.40 49.83
N LEU A 26 54.16 -17.49 50.61
CA LEU A 26 54.33 -17.65 52.05
C LEU A 26 53.96 -16.37 52.81
N ALA A 27 52.78 -16.43 53.43
CA ALA A 27 52.39 -15.70 54.63
C ALA A 27 52.07 -14.19 54.53
N PHE A 28 50.82 -13.90 54.16
CA PHE A 28 50.02 -12.96 54.96
C PHE A 28 49.84 -13.55 56.37
N ILE A 29 50.58 -13.06 57.37
CA ILE A 29 50.44 -13.45 58.78
C ILE A 29 50.41 -12.21 59.68
N SER A 30 49.36 -12.12 60.50
CA SER A 30 49.29 -11.27 61.71
C SER A 30 48.50 -12.04 62.77
N ILE A 31 49.03 -13.16 63.28
CA ILE A 31 49.89 -13.29 64.48
C ILE A 31 49.05 -13.71 65.69
N GLY A 32 49.41 -14.86 66.29
CA GLY A 32 48.74 -15.42 67.46
C GLY A 32 49.33 -16.74 67.97
N SER A 33 50.64 -16.98 67.83
CA SER A 33 51.27 -18.19 68.38
C SER A 33 51.37 -18.12 69.90
N TYR A 34 50.97 -19.16 70.65
CA TYR A 34 51.69 -19.63 71.86
C TYR A 34 51.17 -21.01 72.35
N VAL A 35 51.92 -22.07 72.03
CA VAL A 35 52.51 -23.05 72.98
C VAL A 35 51.73 -23.43 74.27
N ILE A 36 51.45 -24.75 74.39
CA ILE A 36 51.30 -25.58 75.62
C ILE A 36 50.00 -25.46 76.45
N ALA A 37 49.25 -26.57 76.39
CA ALA A 37 48.61 -27.35 77.46
C ALA A 37 47.66 -26.71 78.51
N LEU A 38 46.88 -27.64 79.08
CA LEU A 38 46.30 -27.62 80.43
C LEU A 38 45.06 -26.73 80.65
N LEU A 39 44.05 -27.38 81.26
CA LEU A 39 42.84 -26.83 81.90
C LEU A 39 41.77 -26.37 80.89
N ASN A 40 40.61 -27.05 80.80
CA ASN A 40 39.52 -27.14 81.80
C ASN A 40 39.23 -25.75 82.40
N PHE A 41 38.02 -25.23 82.36
CA PHE A 41 36.84 -25.74 83.07
C PHE A 41 35.58 -25.37 82.23
N ASP A 42 34.58 -26.25 82.08
CA ASP A 42 33.49 -26.52 83.05
C ASP A 42 32.49 -25.34 83.07
N SER A 43 31.18 -25.47 83.28
CA SER A 43 30.40 -26.51 83.97
C SER A 43 28.94 -26.46 83.40
N ASP A 44 27.96 -27.32 83.72
CA ASP A 44 27.65 -28.03 84.96
C ASP A 44 26.71 -29.24 84.71
N PHE A 45 26.82 -30.26 85.58
CA PHE A 45 25.72 -31.09 86.13
C PHE A 45 24.98 -32.08 85.20
N GLN A 46 24.57 -33.29 85.62
CA GLN A 46 24.79 -34.15 86.81
C GLN A 46 24.07 -35.51 86.53
N GLU A 47 24.16 -36.64 87.24
CA GLU A 47 25.02 -37.19 88.31
C GLU A 47 24.76 -38.73 88.38
N PHE A 48 25.55 -39.47 89.18
CA PHE A 48 25.29 -40.84 89.74
C PHE A 48 24.93 -42.03 88.81
N GLY A 49 25.46 -43.25 89.02
CA GLY A 49 26.51 -43.65 89.96
C GLY A 49 26.51 -45.15 90.31
N ILE A 50 27.68 -45.63 90.75
CA ILE A 50 27.95 -46.81 91.59
C ILE A 50 27.36 -48.19 91.21
N GLY A 51 28.25 -49.05 90.69
CA GLY A 51 27.91 -50.44 90.39
C GLY A 51 27.83 -51.41 91.58
N ARG A 52 27.51 -52.66 91.25
CA ARG A 52 28.11 -53.86 91.84
C ARG A 52 27.80 -55.11 91.03
N ALA A 53 28.77 -56.01 91.00
CA ALA A 53 28.69 -57.32 90.37
C ALA A 53 27.54 -58.21 90.89
N ALA A 54 26.92 -58.94 89.96
CA ALA A 54 26.46 -60.32 90.16
C ALA A 54 26.50 -61.02 88.79
N GLY A 55 27.26 -62.11 88.66
CA GLY A 55 27.40 -62.81 87.38
C GLY A 55 26.23 -63.74 87.09
N TYR A 56 25.86 -63.84 85.81
CA TYR A 56 25.14 -64.99 85.26
C TYR A 56 25.72 -65.32 83.86
N VAL A 57 25.74 -66.60 83.53
CA VAL A 57 26.34 -67.14 82.31
C VAL A 57 25.52 -66.71 81.09
N TRP A 58 26.16 -66.07 80.11
CA TRP A 58 25.54 -65.75 78.82
C TRP A 58 25.84 -66.84 77.78
N PRO A 59 24.93 -67.14 76.84
CA PRO A 59 25.21 -67.99 75.66
C PRO A 59 26.41 -67.50 74.83
N PRO A 60 26.91 -68.29 73.84
CA PRO A 60 27.91 -67.80 72.89
C PRO A 60 27.48 -66.44 72.33
N PRO A 61 28.44 -65.53 72.06
CA PRO A 61 28.11 -64.19 71.60
C PRO A 61 27.22 -64.29 70.36
N PRO A 62 26.17 -63.44 70.23
CA PRO A 62 25.54 -63.28 68.94
C PRO A 62 26.64 -62.94 67.93
N THR A 63 26.60 -63.57 66.75
CA THR A 63 27.39 -63.08 65.63
C THR A 63 27.11 -61.59 65.48
N PRO A 64 28.15 -60.74 65.27
CA PRO A 64 27.91 -59.32 65.06
C PRO A 64 26.84 -59.15 63.97
N PRO A 65 25.92 -58.18 64.13
CA PRO A 65 24.90 -57.93 63.12
C PRO A 65 25.63 -57.64 61.81
N ASN A 66 25.24 -58.35 60.76
CA ASN A 66 25.80 -58.16 59.43
C ASN A 66 25.52 -56.73 58.97
N TRP A 67 26.53 -56.02 58.53
CA TRP A 67 26.32 -54.77 57.80
C TRP A 67 26.16 -55.19 56.34
N THR A 68 25.10 -54.71 55.68
CA THR A 68 24.92 -54.97 54.25
C THR A 68 26.12 -54.39 53.49
N PRO A 69 26.44 -54.94 52.30
CA PRO A 69 27.38 -54.29 51.42
C PRO A 69 26.86 -52.90 51.04
N ILE A 70 27.73 -52.10 50.45
CA ILE A 70 27.42 -50.83 49.79
C ILE A 70 27.69 -51.08 48.31
N ALA A 71 26.63 -51.02 47.50
CA ALA A 71 26.73 -51.07 46.05
C ALA A 71 27.30 -49.74 45.50
N ASP A 72 28.06 -49.84 44.42
CA ASP A 72 28.50 -48.71 43.59
C ASP A 72 28.44 -49.20 42.15
N ALA A 73 27.48 -48.71 41.38
CA ALA A 73 27.22 -49.08 40.00
C ALA A 73 28.16 -48.40 39.00
N GLY A 74 28.98 -47.45 39.45
CA GLY A 74 29.76 -46.55 38.62
C GLY A 74 29.00 -45.28 38.18
N PRO A 75 29.65 -44.39 37.43
CA PRO A 75 29.02 -43.19 36.88
C PRO A 75 28.07 -43.51 35.73
N ASP A 76 27.22 -42.54 35.39
CA ASP A 76 26.39 -42.55 34.17
C ASP A 76 27.27 -42.59 32.90
N VAL A 77 26.73 -43.15 31.81
CA VAL A 77 27.46 -43.38 30.55
C VAL A 77 26.64 -42.95 29.33
N THR A 78 27.30 -42.33 28.34
CA THR A 78 26.75 -42.08 26.99
C THR A 78 27.50 -42.94 25.98
N THR A 79 26.78 -43.53 25.02
CA THR A 79 27.33 -44.41 23.97
C THR A 79 26.40 -44.47 22.76
N ASP A 80 26.74 -45.21 21.70
CA ASP A 80 25.94 -45.35 20.48
C ASP A 80 25.41 -46.79 20.33
N VAL A 81 24.37 -47.00 19.52
CA VAL A 81 23.82 -48.35 19.25
C VAL A 81 24.92 -49.32 18.77
N GLY A 82 24.94 -50.52 19.33
CA GLY A 82 25.93 -51.54 18.97
C GLY A 82 27.32 -51.40 19.62
N VAL A 83 27.57 -50.31 20.37
CA VAL A 83 28.83 -50.12 21.11
C VAL A 83 28.83 -50.91 22.42
N ASN A 84 30.00 -51.44 22.79
CA ASN A 84 30.19 -52.32 23.95
C ASN A 84 30.53 -51.52 25.21
N VAL A 85 29.51 -51.24 26.03
CA VAL A 85 29.65 -50.57 27.32
C VAL A 85 30.30 -51.49 28.35
N THR A 86 31.18 -50.94 29.19
CA THR A 86 31.84 -51.66 30.29
C THR A 86 31.33 -51.15 31.62
N PHE A 87 30.79 -52.06 32.44
CA PHE A 87 30.34 -51.76 33.80
C PHE A 87 31.29 -52.40 34.80
N ASP A 88 31.71 -51.66 35.83
CA ASP A 88 32.64 -52.15 36.85
C ASP A 88 32.16 -51.80 38.26
N GLY A 89 31.71 -52.82 38.99
CA GLY A 89 31.25 -52.70 40.37
C GLY A 89 32.38 -52.79 41.38
N SER A 90 33.66 -52.75 40.95
CA SER A 90 34.82 -52.98 41.82
C SER A 90 34.98 -51.99 42.97
N SER A 91 34.32 -50.83 42.90
CA SER A 91 34.20 -49.84 43.99
C SER A 91 33.25 -50.25 45.12
N SER A 92 32.35 -51.21 44.88
CA SER A 92 31.42 -51.73 45.90
C SER A 92 32.18 -52.33 47.08
N SER A 93 31.69 -52.15 48.30
CA SER A 93 32.42 -52.54 49.52
C SER A 93 31.53 -53.16 50.60
N ASP A 94 32.11 -54.04 51.42
CA ASP A 94 31.46 -54.60 52.60
C ASP A 94 32.25 -54.15 53.86
N PRO A 95 31.66 -53.37 54.78
CA PRO A 95 32.34 -52.88 55.98
C PRO A 95 32.75 -53.96 57.00
N ASP A 96 32.12 -55.14 57.00
CA ASP A 96 32.29 -56.18 58.04
C ASP A 96 32.54 -57.62 57.50
N GLY A 97 32.60 -57.76 56.18
CA GLY A 97 32.83 -59.02 55.46
C GLY A 97 33.52 -58.85 54.09
N THR A 98 32.96 -59.51 53.08
CA THR A 98 33.40 -59.51 51.68
C THR A 98 32.23 -59.79 50.75
N ILE A 99 32.07 -59.02 49.67
CA ILE A 99 31.10 -59.29 48.60
C ILE A 99 31.46 -60.62 47.91
N THR A 100 30.48 -61.52 47.76
CA THR A 100 30.62 -62.81 47.06
C THR A 100 30.04 -62.82 45.66
N ASP A 101 29.00 -62.03 45.40
CA ASP A 101 28.27 -62.04 44.13
C ASP A 101 27.91 -60.61 43.68
N TYR A 102 27.95 -60.40 42.37
CA TYR A 102 27.63 -59.16 41.66
C TYR A 102 26.65 -59.50 40.54
N SER A 103 25.47 -58.88 40.52
CA SER A 103 24.40 -59.12 39.55
C SER A 103 23.97 -57.80 38.92
N TRP A 104 23.97 -57.74 37.60
CA TRP A 104 23.61 -56.58 36.79
C TRP A 104 22.29 -56.81 36.05
N SER A 105 21.44 -55.81 36.03
CA SER A 105 20.24 -55.72 35.18
C SER A 105 20.36 -54.47 34.33
N PHE A 106 20.33 -54.58 33.01
CA PHE A 106 20.72 -53.49 32.10
C PHE A 106 19.58 -52.56 31.66
N GLY A 107 18.33 -52.83 32.09
CA GLY A 107 17.15 -52.02 31.76
C GLY A 107 16.41 -52.49 30.50
N ASP A 108 17.09 -53.11 29.55
CA ASP A 108 16.55 -53.69 28.31
C ASP A 108 15.97 -55.12 28.46
N GLY A 109 15.89 -55.63 29.70
CA GLY A 109 15.48 -57.00 30.02
C GLY A 109 16.61 -58.03 30.04
N SER A 110 17.85 -57.65 29.69
CA SER A 110 19.03 -58.49 29.81
C SER A 110 19.73 -58.34 31.19
N SER A 111 20.59 -59.30 31.53
CA SER A 111 21.31 -59.33 32.81
C SER A 111 22.63 -60.09 32.72
N ALA A 112 23.58 -59.75 33.59
CA ALA A 112 24.90 -60.39 33.67
C ALA A 112 25.35 -60.55 35.13
N THR A 113 26.39 -61.37 35.36
CA THR A 113 27.01 -61.53 36.68
C THR A 113 28.53 -61.44 36.59
N GLY A 114 29.13 -60.74 37.55
CA GLY A 114 30.58 -60.47 37.57
C GLY A 114 30.90 -59.08 38.11
N VAL A 115 32.13 -58.90 38.61
CA VAL A 115 32.62 -57.60 39.11
C VAL A 115 32.64 -56.58 37.97
N THR A 116 33.23 -56.97 36.84
CA THR A 116 33.27 -56.20 35.59
C THR A 116 32.54 -57.00 34.52
N VAL A 117 31.60 -56.36 33.82
CA VAL A 117 30.78 -56.97 32.76
C VAL A 117 30.71 -56.05 31.55
N TYR A 118 30.32 -56.62 30.41
CA TYR A 118 30.11 -55.89 29.16
C TYR A 118 28.68 -56.08 28.67
N HIS A 119 28.09 -55.05 28.10
CA HIS A 119 26.77 -55.10 27.47
C HIS A 119 26.73 -54.24 26.20
N VAL A 120 25.84 -54.58 25.29
CA VAL A 120 25.60 -53.88 24.02
C VAL A 120 24.10 -53.67 23.89
N TYR A 121 23.68 -52.42 23.76
CA TYR A 121 22.29 -52.05 23.50
C TYR A 121 21.99 -52.13 22.01
N GLY A 122 20.85 -52.74 21.66
CA GLY A 122 20.42 -52.96 20.28
C GLY A 122 19.45 -51.92 19.72
N SER A 123 19.09 -50.93 20.54
CA SER A 123 18.26 -49.78 20.20
C SER A 123 18.77 -48.60 21.04
N ASP A 124 18.53 -47.40 20.53
CA ASP A 124 18.76 -46.12 21.18
C ASP A 124 17.90 -45.95 22.45
N GLY A 125 18.05 -44.80 23.13
CA GLY A 125 17.28 -44.42 24.31
C GLY A 125 18.00 -44.61 25.64
N THR A 126 17.28 -44.37 26.74
CA THR A 126 17.84 -44.29 28.10
C THR A 126 17.49 -45.52 28.93
N TYR A 127 18.53 -46.21 29.41
CA TYR A 127 18.43 -47.46 30.17
C TYR A 127 18.91 -47.28 31.60
N THR A 128 18.11 -47.70 32.58
CA THR A 128 18.53 -47.75 33.99
C THR A 128 19.22 -49.07 34.28
N VAL A 129 20.53 -49.01 34.52
CA VAL A 129 21.36 -50.16 34.91
C VAL A 129 21.35 -50.27 36.42
N THR A 130 21.04 -51.46 36.94
CA THR A 130 21.06 -51.74 38.39
C THR A 130 22.13 -52.78 38.70
N LEU A 131 23.08 -52.42 39.56
CA LEU A 131 23.96 -53.38 40.22
C LEU A 131 23.29 -53.84 41.53
N THR A 132 23.28 -55.14 41.79
CA THR A 132 22.99 -55.73 43.09
C THR A 132 24.18 -56.55 43.56
N VAL A 133 24.73 -56.23 44.73
CA VAL A 133 25.84 -56.97 45.35
C VAL A 133 25.35 -57.78 46.55
N THR A 134 25.94 -58.96 46.77
CA THR A 134 25.62 -59.86 47.89
C THR A 134 26.88 -60.16 48.71
N ASP A 135 26.80 -60.07 50.04
CA ASP A 135 27.90 -60.37 50.94
C ASP A 135 28.00 -61.85 51.38
N ASN A 136 29.13 -62.18 52.02
CA ASN A 136 29.43 -63.52 52.53
C ASN A 136 28.56 -64.01 53.70
N ARG A 137 27.54 -63.24 54.11
CA ARG A 137 26.48 -63.61 55.06
C ARG A 137 25.07 -63.43 54.47
N ALA A 138 24.97 -63.25 53.16
CA ALA A 138 23.74 -63.05 52.37
C ALA A 138 22.94 -61.77 52.69
N GLY A 139 23.61 -60.70 53.16
CA GLY A 139 23.09 -59.35 53.00
C GLY A 139 23.26 -58.86 51.57
N THR A 140 22.39 -57.95 51.13
CA THR A 140 22.36 -57.42 49.76
C THR A 140 22.16 -55.92 49.78
N ASP A 141 22.73 -55.24 48.78
CA ASP A 141 22.49 -53.83 48.50
C ASP A 141 22.50 -53.59 46.99
N SER A 142 21.92 -52.48 46.54
CA SER A 142 21.78 -52.17 45.11
C SER A 142 21.91 -50.69 44.81
N ASP A 143 22.61 -50.38 43.73
CA ASP A 143 22.84 -49.03 43.21
C ASP A 143 22.54 -48.96 41.70
N THR A 144 22.32 -47.76 41.17
CA THR A 144 21.87 -47.55 39.79
C THR A 144 22.67 -46.48 39.07
N ALA A 145 23.04 -46.77 37.81
CA ALA A 145 23.58 -45.82 36.85
C ALA A 145 22.66 -45.73 35.62
N THR A 146 22.66 -44.59 34.95
CA THR A 146 21.94 -44.40 33.67
C THR A 146 22.87 -44.58 32.49
N VAL A 147 22.35 -45.16 31.41
CA VAL A 147 23.04 -45.27 30.13
C VAL A 147 22.16 -44.64 29.07
N THR A 148 22.69 -43.63 28.38
CA THR A 148 22.04 -43.01 27.22
C THR A 148 22.69 -43.56 25.96
N VAL A 149 21.89 -44.14 25.07
CA VAL A 149 22.34 -44.73 23.81
C VAL A 149 21.83 -43.84 22.66
N GLY A 150 22.75 -43.19 21.95
CA GLY A 150 22.45 -42.44 20.73
C GLY A 150 22.25 -43.36 19.52
N ALA A 151 21.65 -42.84 18.46
CA ALA A 151 21.38 -43.59 17.23
C ALA A 151 22.68 -44.12 16.57
N ALA A 152 22.54 -45.01 15.59
CA ALA A 152 23.67 -45.34 14.73
C ALA A 152 24.00 -44.12 13.84
N PRO A 153 25.28 -43.79 13.60
CA PRO A 153 25.62 -42.73 12.64
C PRO A 153 25.07 -43.12 11.26
N LEU A 154 24.39 -42.16 10.61
CA LEU A 154 23.87 -42.33 9.26
C LEU A 154 25.02 -42.59 8.25
N GLU A 155 24.65 -43.16 7.10
CA GLU A 155 25.47 -42.98 5.90
C GLU A 155 25.23 -41.55 5.40
N ASP A 156 26.25 -40.94 4.80
CA ASP A 156 26.24 -39.53 4.38
C ASP A 156 25.05 -39.24 3.45
N ILE A 157 24.13 -38.36 3.85
CA ILE A 157 22.87 -38.17 3.12
C ILE A 157 23.08 -37.57 1.72
N GLU A 158 24.21 -36.90 1.47
CA GLU A 158 24.62 -36.41 0.15
C GLU A 158 24.85 -37.56 -0.88
N ASP A 159 25.15 -38.77 -0.41
CA ASP A 159 25.36 -39.98 -1.23
C ASP A 159 24.07 -40.84 -1.41
N MET A 160 22.95 -40.46 -0.78
CA MET A 160 21.67 -41.19 -0.80
C MET A 160 20.71 -40.68 -1.90
N THR A 161 19.63 -41.41 -2.21
CA THR A 161 18.52 -40.84 -2.98
C THR A 161 17.57 -40.07 -2.07
N PRO A 162 16.85 -39.03 -2.55
CA PRO A 162 15.93 -38.25 -1.71
C PRO A 162 14.91 -39.11 -0.95
N GLU A 163 14.25 -40.05 -1.64
CA GLU A 163 13.35 -41.08 -1.07
C GLU A 163 13.98 -41.88 0.11
N GLU A 164 15.29 -42.14 0.05
CA GLU A 164 16.02 -42.92 1.08
C GLU A 164 16.47 -42.02 2.24
N ALA A 165 16.81 -40.75 1.98
CA ALA A 165 17.22 -39.77 2.96
C ALA A 165 16.01 -39.24 3.77
N ALA A 166 14.91 -38.90 3.12
CA ALA A 166 13.64 -38.53 3.75
C ALA A 166 13.19 -39.59 4.76
N ALA A 167 13.17 -40.87 4.33
CA ALA A 167 12.81 -41.99 5.20
C ALA A 167 13.80 -42.26 6.35
N ALA A 168 15.03 -41.72 6.29
CA ALA A 168 15.97 -41.74 7.40
C ALA A 168 15.69 -40.59 8.39
N LEU A 169 15.46 -39.38 7.88
CA LEU A 169 15.18 -38.17 8.65
C LEU A 169 13.84 -38.23 9.40
N GLU A 170 12.78 -38.81 8.81
CA GLU A 170 11.50 -39.06 9.49
C GLU A 170 11.63 -39.90 10.78
N GLY A 171 12.71 -40.67 10.92
CA GLY A 171 13.01 -41.47 12.10
C GLY A 171 13.76 -40.74 13.22
N MET A 172 14.10 -39.47 13.03
CA MET A 172 15.01 -38.70 13.91
C MET A 172 14.27 -37.72 14.85
N THR A 173 15.03 -36.99 15.66
CA THR A 173 14.52 -35.77 16.29
C THR A 173 14.53 -34.63 15.27
N ALA A 174 13.73 -33.58 15.51
CA ALA A 174 13.72 -32.40 14.65
C ALA A 174 15.11 -31.74 14.59
N GLU A 175 15.79 -31.67 15.73
CA GLU A 175 17.13 -31.10 15.84
C GLU A 175 18.20 -31.94 15.13
N ASP A 176 18.16 -33.27 15.25
CA ASP A 176 19.10 -34.14 14.52
C ASP A 176 18.85 -34.09 12.99
N ALA A 177 17.59 -33.95 12.56
CA ALA A 177 17.24 -33.83 11.15
C ALA A 177 17.65 -32.47 10.56
N ALA A 178 17.51 -31.39 11.32
CA ALA A 178 17.98 -30.05 10.94
C ALA A 178 19.51 -30.00 10.78
N ASP A 179 20.28 -30.59 11.70
CA ASP A 179 21.75 -30.67 11.63
C ASP A 179 22.23 -31.37 10.32
N GLU A 180 21.48 -32.37 9.82
CA GLU A 180 21.79 -33.05 8.54
C GLU A 180 21.34 -32.23 7.32
N LEU A 181 20.16 -31.58 7.35
CA LEU A 181 19.68 -30.69 6.27
C LEU A 181 20.59 -29.46 6.07
N GLU A 182 21.09 -28.85 7.15
CA GLU A 182 22.11 -27.78 7.08
C GLU A 182 23.47 -28.28 6.56
N GLY A 183 23.68 -29.60 6.52
CA GLY A 183 24.92 -30.24 6.05
C GLY A 183 25.05 -30.33 4.52
N VAL A 184 23.94 -30.24 3.77
CA VAL A 184 23.87 -30.42 2.31
C VAL A 184 23.61 -29.11 1.56
N SER A 185 23.55 -29.15 0.22
CA SER A 185 23.10 -28.02 -0.59
C SER A 185 21.59 -27.81 -0.51
N VAL A 186 21.13 -26.56 -0.64
CA VAL A 186 19.70 -26.17 -0.68
C VAL A 186 18.90 -27.02 -1.67
N GLU A 187 19.34 -27.13 -2.93
CA GLU A 187 18.74 -28.01 -3.97
C GLU A 187 18.56 -29.47 -3.49
N THR A 188 19.51 -29.98 -2.68
CA THR A 188 19.45 -31.34 -2.12
C THR A 188 18.53 -31.43 -0.90
N ALA A 189 18.49 -30.39 -0.06
CA ALA A 189 17.58 -30.31 1.07
C ALA A 189 16.12 -30.18 0.60
N ALA A 190 15.86 -29.40 -0.44
CA ALA A 190 14.55 -29.26 -1.08
C ALA A 190 14.07 -30.60 -1.67
N ASP A 191 14.88 -31.25 -2.54
CA ASP A 191 14.62 -32.60 -3.07
C ASP A 191 14.26 -33.62 -1.96
N ILE A 192 14.92 -33.54 -0.80
CA ILE A 192 14.69 -34.43 0.35
C ILE A 192 13.39 -34.07 1.09
N VAL A 193 13.13 -32.78 1.29
CA VAL A 193 11.96 -32.26 1.99
C VAL A 193 10.66 -32.56 1.21
N GLU A 194 10.68 -32.50 -0.13
CA GLU A 194 9.56 -32.91 -1.00
C GLU A 194 9.16 -34.39 -0.81
N GLU A 195 10.08 -35.26 -0.42
CA GLU A 195 9.81 -36.70 -0.21
C GLU A 195 9.47 -37.05 1.26
N MET A 196 9.45 -36.06 2.18
CA MET A 196 9.09 -36.23 3.59
C MET A 196 7.59 -35.97 3.84
N ALA A 197 6.99 -36.67 4.81
CA ALA A 197 5.66 -36.31 5.28
C ALA A 197 5.63 -34.87 5.86
N GLY A 198 4.65 -34.06 5.46
CA GLY A 198 4.56 -32.63 5.84
C GLY A 198 4.71 -32.31 7.33
N GLU A 199 4.15 -33.11 8.24
CA GLU A 199 4.36 -32.97 9.70
C GLU A 199 5.85 -33.09 10.10
N SER A 200 6.57 -34.04 9.49
CA SER A 200 8.00 -34.29 9.74
C SER A 200 8.88 -33.23 9.07
N ALA A 201 8.57 -32.86 7.83
CA ALA A 201 9.24 -31.77 7.12
C ALA A 201 9.13 -30.45 7.89
N ALA A 202 7.91 -30.07 8.28
CA ALA A 202 7.65 -28.85 9.06
C ALA A 202 8.33 -28.86 10.43
N SER A 203 8.43 -30.02 11.07
CA SER A 203 9.16 -30.16 12.34
C SER A 203 10.66 -29.97 12.18
N ALA A 204 11.27 -30.53 11.13
CA ALA A 204 12.69 -30.38 10.84
C ALA A 204 13.03 -28.94 10.43
N LEU A 205 12.29 -28.36 9.48
CA LEU A 205 12.50 -26.98 9.00
C LEU A 205 12.33 -25.94 10.11
N ALA A 206 11.42 -26.14 11.08
CA ALA A 206 11.29 -25.26 12.24
C ALA A 206 12.50 -25.28 13.18
N ALA A 207 13.43 -26.24 13.04
CA ALA A 207 14.66 -26.36 13.81
C ALA A 207 15.94 -25.95 13.03
N VAL A 208 15.84 -25.74 11.70
CA VAL A 208 16.90 -25.20 10.83
C VAL A 208 17.06 -23.69 11.06
N ASP A 209 18.24 -23.11 10.80
CA ASP A 209 18.42 -21.64 10.78
C ASP A 209 17.37 -20.97 9.86
N PRO A 210 16.62 -19.95 10.33
CA PRO A 210 15.54 -19.34 9.58
C PRO A 210 15.89 -18.93 8.14
N SER A 211 17.09 -18.39 7.93
CA SER A 211 17.50 -17.95 6.59
C SER A 211 17.74 -19.12 5.63
N THR A 212 18.17 -20.27 6.16
CA THR A 212 18.35 -21.50 5.38
C THR A 212 17.01 -22.22 5.16
N ALA A 213 16.11 -22.17 6.14
CA ALA A 213 14.75 -22.71 5.99
C ALA A 213 13.96 -21.99 4.90
N VAL A 214 14.08 -20.65 4.81
CA VAL A 214 13.50 -19.83 3.73
C VAL A 214 14.11 -20.21 2.37
N GLU A 215 15.45 -20.25 2.26
CA GLU A 215 16.11 -20.65 1.00
C GLU A 215 15.69 -22.06 0.53
N ILE A 216 15.44 -23.01 1.45
CA ILE A 216 14.92 -24.35 1.12
C ILE A 216 13.47 -24.28 0.64
N LEU A 217 12.59 -23.56 1.34
CA LEU A 217 11.17 -23.45 1.00
C LEU A 217 10.94 -22.76 -0.36
N GLU A 218 11.85 -21.89 -0.81
CA GLU A 218 11.80 -21.25 -2.13
C GLU A 218 12.21 -22.16 -3.30
N ASP A 219 12.95 -23.24 -3.04
CA ASP A 219 13.41 -24.21 -4.07
C ASP A 219 12.48 -25.46 -4.13
N VAL A 220 11.53 -25.59 -3.20
CA VAL A 220 10.49 -26.63 -3.13
C VAL A 220 9.27 -26.24 -3.99
N ALA A 221 8.63 -27.21 -4.63
CA ALA A 221 7.41 -27.00 -5.42
C ALA A 221 6.21 -26.51 -4.57
N GLU A 222 5.50 -25.48 -5.04
CA GLU A 222 4.37 -24.82 -4.35
C GLU A 222 3.32 -25.77 -3.75
N GLU A 223 2.95 -26.86 -4.46
CA GLU A 223 2.00 -27.89 -4.00
C GLU A 223 2.51 -28.63 -2.75
N GLU A 224 3.81 -28.94 -2.69
CA GLU A 224 4.44 -29.60 -1.54
C GLU A 224 4.71 -28.62 -0.39
N VAL A 225 4.98 -27.32 -0.67
CA VAL A 225 5.02 -26.28 0.37
C VAL A 225 3.66 -26.16 1.07
N GLY A 226 2.55 -26.31 0.33
CA GLY A 226 1.20 -26.36 0.89
C GLY A 226 1.04 -27.47 1.95
N ASP A 227 1.45 -28.70 1.61
CA ASP A 227 1.40 -29.87 2.51
C ASP A 227 2.35 -29.71 3.73
N ILE A 228 3.50 -29.02 3.57
CA ILE A 228 4.41 -28.68 4.67
C ILE A 228 3.79 -27.64 5.61
N LEU A 229 3.14 -26.60 5.09
CA LEU A 229 2.45 -25.58 5.87
C LEU A 229 1.24 -26.16 6.63
N ASP A 230 0.48 -27.07 6.01
CA ASP A 230 -0.54 -27.88 6.70
C ASP A 230 0.07 -28.74 7.82
N GLY A 231 1.27 -29.28 7.61
CA GLY A 231 2.07 -29.96 8.62
C GLY A 231 2.47 -29.04 9.78
N ALA A 232 2.87 -27.80 9.49
CA ALA A 232 3.30 -26.82 10.49
C ALA A 232 2.18 -26.45 11.47
N VAL A 233 0.94 -26.29 11.00
CA VAL A 233 -0.22 -26.04 11.87
C VAL A 233 -0.54 -27.27 12.73
N GLN A 234 -0.44 -28.48 12.17
CA GLN A 234 -0.67 -29.73 12.91
C GLN A 234 0.38 -30.00 13.99
N THR A 235 1.63 -29.58 13.79
CA THR A 235 2.71 -29.70 14.77
C THR A 235 2.79 -28.52 15.75
N GLY A 236 2.13 -27.40 15.45
CA GLY A 236 2.10 -26.19 16.28
C GLY A 236 3.26 -25.22 16.03
N ASN A 237 3.87 -25.26 14.84
CA ASN A 237 4.97 -24.39 14.41
C ASN A 237 4.47 -23.11 13.67
N THR A 238 3.19 -22.75 13.83
CA THR A 238 2.53 -21.66 13.10
C THR A 238 3.24 -20.30 13.22
N GLU A 239 3.69 -19.92 14.43
CA GLU A 239 4.47 -18.68 14.66
C GLU A 239 5.84 -18.67 13.93
N THR A 240 6.43 -19.85 13.71
CA THR A 240 7.72 -19.97 13.02
C THR A 240 7.51 -19.85 11.51
N PHE A 241 6.55 -20.59 10.95
CA PHE A 241 6.26 -20.55 9.52
C PHE A 241 5.61 -19.23 9.07
N SER A 242 4.84 -18.55 9.92
CA SER A 242 4.39 -17.19 9.63
C SER A 242 5.55 -16.21 9.46
N SER A 243 6.64 -16.38 10.23
CA SER A 243 7.86 -15.57 10.05
C SER A 243 8.62 -15.92 8.77
N PHE A 244 8.66 -17.20 8.37
CA PHE A 244 9.27 -17.61 7.10
C PHE A 244 8.52 -17.05 5.89
N LEU A 245 7.18 -17.12 5.90
CA LEU A 245 6.32 -16.56 4.85
C LEU A 245 6.45 -15.03 4.68
N LEU A 246 6.91 -14.31 5.71
CA LEU A 246 7.21 -12.87 5.65
C LEU A 246 8.63 -12.56 5.09
N GLU A 247 9.51 -13.57 5.01
CA GLU A 247 10.88 -13.43 4.49
C GLU A 247 11.06 -14.01 3.06
N MET A 248 10.14 -14.87 2.59
CA MET A 248 10.11 -15.46 1.24
C MET A 248 9.74 -14.45 0.13
N GLU A 249 10.08 -14.78 -1.13
CA GLU A 249 9.56 -14.10 -2.33
C GLU A 249 8.01 -14.13 -2.37
N GLU A 250 7.43 -12.97 -2.69
CA GLU A 250 5.99 -12.68 -2.56
C GLU A 250 5.08 -13.63 -3.37
N ASP A 251 5.42 -13.89 -4.63
CA ASP A 251 4.68 -14.82 -5.49
C ASP A 251 4.74 -16.26 -4.94
N THR A 252 5.89 -16.68 -4.40
CA THR A 252 6.12 -18.03 -3.85
C THR A 252 5.34 -18.24 -2.56
N ALA A 253 5.37 -17.27 -1.64
CA ALA A 253 4.60 -17.30 -0.40
C ALA A 253 3.09 -17.32 -0.68
N ALA A 254 2.63 -16.57 -1.69
CA ALA A 254 1.23 -16.57 -2.12
C ALA A 254 0.80 -17.88 -2.79
N GLY A 255 1.65 -18.47 -3.64
CA GLY A 255 1.41 -19.77 -4.28
C GLY A 255 1.32 -20.91 -3.26
N ALA A 256 2.29 -21.01 -2.36
CA ALA A 256 2.30 -21.97 -1.26
C ALA A 256 1.03 -21.87 -0.38
N LEU A 257 0.64 -20.65 0.00
CA LEU A 257 -0.57 -20.43 0.80
C LEU A 257 -1.85 -20.86 0.07
N LEU A 258 -1.93 -20.72 -1.26
CA LEU A 258 -3.09 -21.14 -2.06
C LEU A 258 -3.28 -22.68 -2.11
N GLU A 259 -2.22 -23.46 -1.99
CA GLU A 259 -2.29 -24.93 -1.98
C GLU A 259 -2.49 -25.51 -0.55
N THR A 260 -2.36 -24.71 0.52
CA THR A 260 -2.71 -25.14 1.90
C THR A 260 -4.20 -25.45 2.08
N THR A 261 -4.57 -26.30 3.05
CA THR A 261 -5.99 -26.41 3.42
C THR A 261 -6.52 -25.07 3.97
N PRO A 262 -7.74 -24.63 3.57
CA PRO A 262 -8.26 -23.30 3.92
C PRO A 262 -8.35 -22.97 5.41
N VAL A 263 -8.39 -23.98 6.29
CA VAL A 263 -8.42 -23.78 7.74
C VAL A 263 -7.03 -23.46 8.27
N HIS A 264 -6.01 -24.22 7.87
CA HIS A 264 -4.63 -23.99 8.32
C HIS A 264 -4.00 -22.76 7.64
N GLY A 265 -4.33 -22.49 6.37
CA GLY A 265 -3.96 -21.24 5.70
C GLY A 265 -4.50 -20.01 6.44
N ALA A 266 -5.73 -20.07 6.98
CA ALA A 266 -6.28 -19.02 7.83
C ALA A 266 -5.53 -18.89 9.17
N ASP A 267 -5.22 -20.00 9.84
CA ASP A 267 -4.43 -20.00 11.08
C ASP A 267 -3.01 -19.41 10.88
N LEU A 268 -2.38 -19.66 9.73
CA LEU A 268 -1.07 -19.09 9.35
C LEU A 268 -1.16 -17.58 9.07
N VAL A 269 -2.17 -17.13 8.32
CA VAL A 269 -2.41 -15.70 8.05
C VAL A 269 -2.73 -14.93 9.34
N GLU A 270 -3.47 -15.53 10.29
CA GLU A 270 -3.69 -14.94 11.62
C GLU A 270 -2.35 -14.73 12.36
N ALA A 271 -1.45 -15.72 12.34
CA ALA A 271 -0.12 -15.61 12.96
C ALA A 271 0.83 -14.63 12.23
N MET A 272 0.72 -14.46 10.92
CA MET A 272 1.44 -13.42 10.17
C MET A 272 0.95 -12.03 10.59
N ALA A 273 -0.36 -11.85 10.73
CA ALA A 273 -0.98 -10.58 11.10
C ALA A 273 -0.66 -10.12 12.54
N GLU A 274 -0.33 -11.04 13.45
CA GLU A 274 0.18 -10.67 14.79
C GLU A 274 1.65 -10.21 14.79
N THR A 275 2.40 -10.39 13.68
CA THR A 275 3.86 -10.26 13.64
C THR A 275 4.37 -8.94 13.01
N ASP A 276 4.12 -8.70 11.71
CA ASP A 276 4.41 -7.42 11.05
C ASP A 276 3.44 -7.21 9.86
N LEU A 277 2.52 -6.25 10.02
CA LEU A 277 1.49 -5.95 9.01
C LEU A 277 1.95 -4.96 7.94
N THR A 278 3.05 -4.23 8.16
CA THR A 278 3.54 -3.23 7.21
C THR A 278 4.23 -3.84 5.99
N SER A 279 4.74 -5.07 6.12
CA SER A 279 5.22 -5.91 5.02
C SER A 279 4.11 -6.76 4.39
N ALA A 280 2.95 -6.90 5.03
CA ALA A 280 1.91 -7.87 4.68
C ALA A 280 0.84 -7.34 3.69
N ALA A 281 1.06 -6.20 3.02
CA ALA A 281 0.07 -5.63 2.09
C ALA A 281 -0.27 -6.57 0.92
N SER A 282 0.74 -7.29 0.41
CA SER A 282 0.58 -8.36 -0.58
C SER A 282 0.00 -9.64 0.02
N THR A 283 0.28 -9.94 1.30
CA THR A 283 -0.38 -11.02 2.04
C THR A 283 -1.88 -10.76 2.21
N VAL A 284 -2.32 -9.50 2.31
CA VAL A 284 -3.75 -9.14 2.30
C VAL A 284 -4.36 -9.37 0.90
N GLU A 285 -3.64 -9.06 -0.18
CA GLU A 285 -4.07 -9.41 -1.55
C GLU A 285 -4.13 -10.94 -1.78
N ALA A 286 -3.17 -11.70 -1.23
CA ALA A 286 -3.16 -13.16 -1.25
C ALA A 286 -4.30 -13.74 -0.38
N ALA A 287 -4.60 -13.14 0.78
CA ALA A 287 -5.75 -13.50 1.61
C ALA A 287 -7.07 -13.25 0.87
N VAL A 288 -7.21 -12.13 0.15
CA VAL A 288 -8.36 -11.86 -0.74
C VAL A 288 -8.51 -12.91 -1.84
N LYS A 289 -7.40 -13.42 -2.40
CA LYS A 289 -7.41 -14.54 -3.36
C LYS A 289 -7.76 -15.89 -2.70
N LEU A 290 -7.32 -16.14 -1.47
CA LEU A 290 -7.68 -17.33 -0.67
C LEU A 290 -9.16 -17.35 -0.25
N ILE A 291 -9.74 -16.19 0.10
CA ILE A 291 -11.18 -16.03 0.44
C ILE A 291 -12.08 -16.50 -0.71
N ALA A 292 -11.61 -16.42 -1.97
CA ALA A 292 -12.44 -16.54 -3.16
C ALA A 292 -13.01 -17.95 -3.45
N LEU A 293 -12.60 -19.01 -2.74
CA LEU A 293 -12.97 -20.40 -3.08
C LEU A 293 -13.87 -21.16 -2.09
N GLU A 294 -13.46 -21.48 -0.84
CA GLU A 294 -14.24 -22.45 0.00
C GLU A 294 -14.41 -22.15 1.53
N LEU A 295 -14.19 -20.92 2.02
CA LEU A 295 -14.38 -20.61 3.45
C LEU A 295 -15.86 -20.59 3.90
N GLU A 296 -16.14 -21.08 5.12
CA GLU A 296 -17.46 -20.98 5.78
C GLU A 296 -17.68 -19.57 6.40
N PRO A 297 -18.93 -19.07 6.50
CA PRO A 297 -19.21 -17.66 6.80
C PRO A 297 -18.58 -17.09 8.08
N ALA A 298 -18.42 -17.90 9.13
CA ALA A 298 -17.84 -17.43 10.40
C ALA A 298 -16.33 -17.13 10.31
N ALA A 299 -15.61 -17.75 9.38
CA ALA A 299 -14.20 -17.44 9.10
C ALA A 299 -14.07 -16.18 8.23
N GLN A 300 -15.02 -15.97 7.32
CA GLN A 300 -15.14 -14.73 6.53
C GLN A 300 -15.42 -13.54 7.45
N GLU A 301 -16.38 -13.68 8.38
CA GLU A 301 -16.74 -12.64 9.35
C GLU A 301 -15.55 -12.24 10.25
N ALA A 302 -14.81 -13.22 10.79
CA ALA A 302 -13.63 -12.96 11.63
C ALA A 302 -12.48 -12.28 10.87
N LEU A 303 -12.21 -12.69 9.62
CA LEU A 303 -11.17 -12.10 8.79
C LEU A 303 -11.50 -10.66 8.39
N LEU A 304 -12.79 -10.37 8.10
CA LEU A 304 -13.25 -9.02 7.76
C LEU A 304 -13.34 -8.09 8.97
N GLU A 305 -13.77 -8.58 10.14
CA GLU A 305 -13.71 -7.84 11.41
C GLU A 305 -12.25 -7.42 11.71
N ARG A 306 -11.28 -8.29 11.38
CA ARG A 306 -9.84 -8.01 11.60
C ARG A 306 -9.21 -7.10 10.54
N VAL A 307 -9.55 -7.26 9.27
CA VAL A 307 -9.16 -6.31 8.21
C VAL A 307 -9.69 -4.92 8.55
N ALA A 308 -10.92 -4.79 9.01
CA ALA A 308 -11.50 -3.50 9.38
C ALA A 308 -10.80 -2.84 10.58
N ASP A 309 -10.44 -3.62 11.62
CA ASP A 309 -9.58 -3.21 12.73
C ASP A 309 -8.21 -2.65 12.27
N MET A 310 -7.75 -3.00 11.05
CA MET A 310 -6.47 -2.57 10.46
C MET A 310 -6.61 -1.37 9.50
N LEU A 311 -7.83 -0.97 9.11
CA LEU A 311 -8.05 0.13 8.15
C LEU A 311 -7.70 1.52 8.73
N GLU A 312 -7.48 1.65 10.04
CA GLU A 312 -7.11 2.91 10.71
C GLU A 312 -5.68 3.41 10.32
N ASP A 313 -4.80 2.52 9.84
CA ASP A 313 -3.37 2.80 9.57
C ASP A 313 -2.95 2.75 8.07
N VAL A 314 -3.87 2.50 7.12
CA VAL A 314 -3.57 2.31 5.68
C VAL A 314 -4.02 3.52 4.83
N THR A 315 -3.34 3.77 3.71
CA THR A 315 -3.68 4.87 2.77
C THR A 315 -4.99 4.63 2.02
N VAL A 316 -5.83 5.67 1.97
CA VAL A 316 -7.19 5.65 1.39
C VAL A 316 -7.25 5.03 -0.01
N ASP A 317 -6.33 5.39 -0.92
CA ASP A 317 -6.27 4.84 -2.28
C ASP A 317 -6.20 3.29 -2.28
N THR A 318 -5.38 2.72 -1.40
CA THR A 318 -5.20 1.27 -1.23
C THR A 318 -6.46 0.60 -0.68
N LEU A 319 -7.24 1.32 0.13
CA LEU A 319 -8.52 0.83 0.66
C LEU A 319 -9.60 0.80 -0.41
N VAL A 320 -9.61 1.77 -1.33
CA VAL A 320 -10.53 1.82 -2.46
C VAL A 320 -10.26 0.69 -3.44
N ASP A 321 -8.99 0.44 -3.81
CA ASP A 321 -8.63 -0.66 -4.71
C ASP A 321 -8.98 -2.04 -4.09
N LEU A 322 -8.60 -2.28 -2.83
CA LEU A 322 -8.94 -3.51 -2.10
C LEU A 322 -10.45 -3.72 -2.00
N PHE A 323 -11.22 -2.66 -1.76
CA PHE A 323 -12.68 -2.73 -1.66
C PHE A 323 -13.34 -3.01 -3.01
N ILE A 324 -12.84 -2.43 -4.11
CA ILE A 324 -13.31 -2.75 -5.47
C ILE A 324 -13.05 -4.23 -5.78
N GLU A 325 -11.92 -4.79 -5.34
CA GLU A 325 -11.62 -6.22 -5.54
C GLU A 325 -12.54 -7.13 -4.68
N ILE A 326 -12.74 -6.80 -3.39
CA ILE A 326 -13.68 -7.49 -2.49
C ILE A 326 -15.13 -7.42 -3.03
N ALA A 327 -15.56 -6.29 -3.59
CA ALA A 327 -16.89 -6.12 -4.18
C ALA A 327 -17.11 -6.98 -5.44
N ASN A 328 -16.05 -7.37 -6.13
CA ASN A 328 -16.09 -8.23 -7.32
C ASN A 328 -15.95 -9.74 -6.98
N LEU A 329 -15.69 -10.10 -5.72
CA LEU A 329 -15.80 -11.47 -5.22
C LEU A 329 -17.29 -11.87 -5.03
N PRO A 330 -17.61 -13.17 -4.89
CA PRO A 330 -18.97 -13.64 -4.54
C PRO A 330 -19.33 -13.36 -3.06
N ALA A 331 -19.06 -12.15 -2.57
CA ALA A 331 -19.48 -11.67 -1.26
C ALA A 331 -21.00 -11.42 -1.23
N THR A 332 -21.61 -11.52 -0.04
CA THR A 332 -23.03 -11.17 0.12
C THR A 332 -23.19 -9.69 0.50
N PRO A 333 -24.32 -9.03 0.17
CA PRO A 333 -24.55 -7.64 0.58
C PRO A 333 -24.50 -7.42 2.11
N GLU A 334 -24.84 -8.45 2.89
CA GLU A 334 -24.70 -8.48 4.36
C GLU A 334 -23.22 -8.41 4.78
N THR A 335 -22.35 -9.17 4.11
CA THR A 335 -20.89 -9.14 4.31
C THR A 335 -20.29 -7.76 4.02
N VAL A 336 -20.71 -7.13 2.92
CA VAL A 336 -20.23 -5.79 2.53
C VAL A 336 -20.70 -4.71 3.53
N ALA A 337 -21.91 -4.83 4.05
CA ALA A 337 -22.42 -3.93 5.08
C ALA A 337 -21.63 -4.02 6.39
N THR A 338 -21.28 -5.22 6.86
CA THR A 338 -20.42 -5.39 8.05
C THR A 338 -19.06 -4.72 7.89
N VAL A 339 -18.46 -4.79 6.70
CA VAL A 339 -17.19 -4.09 6.40
C VAL A 339 -17.39 -2.57 6.46
N MET A 340 -18.43 -2.04 5.80
CA MET A 340 -18.74 -0.59 5.83
C MET A 340 -19.00 -0.06 7.26
N GLU A 341 -19.51 -0.88 8.18
CA GLU A 341 -19.78 -0.47 9.56
C GLU A 341 -18.54 -0.34 10.44
N ALA A 342 -17.48 -1.09 10.13
CA ALA A 342 -16.22 -1.07 10.86
C ALA A 342 -15.19 -0.10 10.24
N MET A 343 -15.55 0.55 9.13
CA MET A 343 -14.73 1.54 8.42
C MET A 343 -14.93 2.98 8.93
N ASP A 344 -13.89 3.79 8.76
CA ASP A 344 -13.94 5.23 9.01
C ASP A 344 -14.81 5.94 7.96
N LEU A 345 -15.77 6.75 8.40
CA LEU A 345 -16.81 7.37 7.54
C LEU A 345 -16.28 8.05 6.26
N PRO A 346 -15.16 8.82 6.26
CA PRO A 346 -14.64 9.42 5.03
C PRO A 346 -14.31 8.41 3.93
N VAL A 347 -13.77 7.24 4.29
CA VAL A 347 -13.42 6.17 3.33
C VAL A 347 -14.68 5.52 2.77
N VAL A 348 -15.68 5.28 3.63
CA VAL A 348 -16.98 4.73 3.21
C VAL A 348 -17.68 5.67 2.22
N LEU A 349 -17.60 6.99 2.44
CA LEU A 349 -18.19 7.98 1.52
C LEU A 349 -17.51 7.99 0.14
N GLU A 350 -16.20 7.79 0.06
CA GLU A 350 -15.47 7.70 -1.21
C GLU A 350 -15.82 6.41 -1.98
N VAL A 351 -15.91 5.29 -1.28
CA VAL A 351 -16.41 4.01 -1.80
C VAL A 351 -17.83 4.15 -2.35
N VAL A 352 -18.74 4.74 -1.58
CA VAL A 352 -20.14 4.98 -1.97
C VAL A 352 -20.22 5.90 -3.20
N THR A 353 -19.42 6.97 -3.24
CA THR A 353 -19.34 7.88 -4.40
C THR A 353 -18.85 7.14 -5.65
N THR A 354 -17.87 6.24 -5.48
CA THR A 354 -17.33 5.43 -6.57
C THR A 354 -18.38 4.49 -7.16
N TRP A 355 -19.13 3.75 -6.33
CA TRP A 355 -20.22 2.87 -6.79
C TRP A 355 -21.34 3.65 -7.49
N VAL A 356 -21.66 4.85 -7.01
CA VAL A 356 -22.61 5.75 -7.69
C VAL A 356 -22.10 6.17 -9.06
N SER A 357 -20.80 6.49 -9.18
CA SER A 357 -20.19 6.91 -10.45
C SER A 357 -20.07 5.79 -11.48
N THR A 358 -19.87 4.54 -11.05
CA THR A 358 -19.80 3.36 -11.93
C THR A 358 -21.19 2.84 -12.31
N GLY A 359 -22.22 3.15 -11.52
CA GLY A 359 -23.62 2.83 -11.81
C GLY A 359 -24.16 1.59 -11.09
N GLU A 360 -23.42 1.03 -10.13
CA GLU A 360 -23.78 -0.17 -9.36
C GLU A 360 -24.80 0.13 -8.24
N LEU A 361 -25.87 0.83 -8.62
CA LEU A 361 -26.87 1.40 -7.71
C LEU A 361 -27.84 0.36 -7.12
N GLU A 362 -28.07 -0.76 -7.82
CA GLU A 362 -28.90 -1.86 -7.29
C GLU A 362 -28.18 -2.61 -6.17
N ASP A 363 -26.90 -2.94 -6.36
CA ASP A 363 -26.08 -3.61 -5.35
C ASP A 363 -25.82 -2.69 -4.13
N LEU A 364 -25.54 -1.40 -4.36
CA LEU A 364 -25.40 -0.41 -3.29
C LEU A 364 -26.67 -0.30 -2.43
N ALA A 365 -27.84 -0.35 -3.08
CA ALA A 365 -29.13 -0.30 -2.40
C ALA A 365 -29.44 -1.59 -1.62
N GLU A 366 -28.93 -2.75 -2.05
CA GLU A 366 -29.04 -3.99 -1.28
C GLU A 366 -28.13 -3.94 -0.04
N VAL A 367 -26.88 -3.50 -0.16
CA VAL A 367 -25.95 -3.28 0.97
C VAL A 367 -26.55 -2.31 2.00
N PHE A 368 -27.13 -1.19 1.55
CA PHE A 368 -27.81 -0.23 2.44
C PHE A 368 -29.00 -0.83 3.22
N GLY A 369 -29.54 -1.97 2.78
CA GLY A 369 -30.58 -2.72 3.51
C GLY A 369 -30.07 -3.49 4.73
N TYR A 370 -28.75 -3.70 4.85
CA TYR A 370 -28.11 -4.46 5.93
C TYR A 370 -27.41 -3.58 6.98
N LEU A 371 -27.12 -2.31 6.64
CA LEU A 371 -26.49 -1.34 7.55
C LEU A 371 -27.36 -0.99 8.77
N THR A 372 -26.72 -0.71 9.90
CA THR A 372 -27.32 -0.14 11.11
C THR A 372 -27.90 1.26 10.84
N GLU A 373 -28.93 1.64 11.60
CA GLU A 373 -29.57 2.96 11.51
C GLU A 373 -28.58 4.12 11.74
N GLU A 374 -27.51 3.90 12.51
CA GLU A 374 -26.46 4.88 12.81
C GLU A 374 -25.51 5.05 11.60
N THR A 375 -24.87 3.97 11.15
CA THR A 375 -23.98 4.00 9.97
C THR A 375 -24.71 4.43 8.70
N LEU A 376 -25.93 3.94 8.46
CA LEU A 376 -26.77 4.35 7.34
C LEU A 376 -27.09 5.85 7.41
N THR A 377 -27.33 6.41 8.60
CA THR A 377 -27.58 7.85 8.80
C THR A 377 -26.33 8.67 8.48
N ASP A 378 -25.16 8.24 8.95
CA ASP A 378 -23.90 8.96 8.78
C ASP A 378 -23.43 8.94 7.32
N ILE A 379 -23.50 7.79 6.64
CA ILE A 379 -23.29 7.69 5.18
C ILE A 379 -24.30 8.57 4.45
N TRP A 380 -25.59 8.42 4.73
CA TRP A 380 -26.65 9.16 4.03
C TRP A 380 -26.50 10.68 4.16
N THR A 381 -26.05 11.17 5.32
CA THR A 381 -25.84 12.60 5.54
C THR A 381 -24.51 13.10 4.96
N GLY A 382 -23.47 12.27 4.94
CA GLY A 382 -22.17 12.59 4.33
C GLY A 382 -22.14 12.58 2.79
N MET A 383 -23.01 11.80 2.13
CA MET A 383 -23.15 11.78 0.67
C MET A 383 -23.49 13.17 0.08
N THR A 384 -23.18 13.39 -1.21
CA THR A 384 -23.66 14.62 -1.89
C THR A 384 -25.17 14.56 -2.14
N ALA A 385 -25.76 15.70 -2.52
CA ALA A 385 -27.16 15.73 -2.94
C ALA A 385 -27.43 14.91 -4.22
N SER A 386 -26.44 14.81 -5.12
CA SER A 386 -26.55 14.04 -6.36
C SER A 386 -26.53 12.54 -6.07
N ASP A 387 -25.59 12.09 -5.25
CA ASP A 387 -25.44 10.66 -4.90
C ASP A 387 -26.66 10.15 -4.14
N ARG A 388 -27.16 10.95 -3.17
CA ARG A 388 -28.42 10.65 -2.48
C ARG A 388 -29.56 10.47 -3.48
N ALA A 389 -29.70 11.36 -4.47
CA ALA A 389 -30.78 11.27 -5.45
C ALA A 389 -30.67 10.01 -6.35
N ALA A 390 -29.46 9.65 -6.77
CA ALA A 390 -29.21 8.43 -7.54
C ALA A 390 -29.59 7.16 -6.74
N VAL A 391 -29.04 7.03 -5.52
CA VAL A 391 -29.27 5.86 -4.66
C VAL A 391 -30.72 5.78 -4.19
N TYR A 392 -31.38 6.90 -3.84
CA TYR A 392 -32.76 6.92 -3.33
C TYR A 392 -33.76 6.17 -4.22
N THR A 393 -33.56 6.22 -5.54
CA THR A 393 -34.47 5.58 -6.51
C THR A 393 -34.40 4.05 -6.52
N HIS A 394 -33.34 3.48 -5.94
CA HIS A 394 -33.09 2.03 -5.86
C HIS A 394 -33.36 1.46 -4.45
N LEU A 395 -33.39 2.32 -3.41
CA LEU A 395 -33.60 1.89 -2.02
C LEU A 395 -34.97 1.24 -1.76
N SER A 396 -34.97 0.26 -0.87
CA SER A 396 -36.21 -0.36 -0.38
C SER A 396 -37.04 0.62 0.45
N ALA A 397 -38.37 0.42 0.49
CA ALA A 397 -39.26 1.22 1.33
C ALA A 397 -39.01 1.05 2.85
N GLU A 398 -38.31 -0.02 3.26
CA GLU A 398 -37.92 -0.25 4.65
C GLU A 398 -36.64 0.54 4.97
N THR A 399 -35.63 0.49 4.08
CA THR A 399 -34.41 1.32 4.15
C THR A 399 -34.74 2.82 4.16
N ILE A 400 -35.60 3.27 3.24
CA ILE A 400 -36.07 4.67 3.15
C ILE A 400 -36.74 5.15 4.45
N ALA A 401 -37.37 4.24 5.21
CA ALA A 401 -38.03 4.59 6.46
C ALA A 401 -37.07 4.69 7.66
N LEU A 402 -35.83 4.19 7.53
CA LEU A 402 -34.75 4.33 8.51
C LEU A 402 -33.89 5.57 8.25
N LEU A 403 -33.83 6.04 6.99
CA LEU A 403 -33.12 7.28 6.67
C LEU A 403 -33.66 8.45 7.51
N PRO A 404 -32.78 9.32 8.04
CA PRO A 404 -33.24 10.52 8.71
C PRO A 404 -34.11 11.32 7.75
N THR A 405 -35.21 11.91 8.24
CA THR A 405 -35.86 13.01 7.51
C THR A 405 -34.89 14.18 7.49
N VAL A 406 -34.03 14.19 6.48
CA VAL A 406 -33.05 15.23 6.24
C VAL A 406 -33.81 16.55 6.20
N VAL A 407 -33.49 17.44 7.13
CA VAL A 407 -33.69 18.86 6.87
C VAL A 407 -32.77 19.14 5.69
N LEU A 408 -33.35 19.20 4.48
CA LEU A 408 -32.60 19.50 3.27
C LEU A 408 -31.73 20.73 3.57
N PRO A 409 -30.47 20.79 3.08
CA PRO A 409 -29.75 22.06 3.06
C PRO A 409 -30.69 23.10 2.45
N ASP A 410 -30.73 24.31 3.03
CA ASP A 410 -31.78 25.30 2.72
C ASP A 410 -31.97 25.39 1.20
N ARG A 411 -33.14 24.92 0.75
CA ARG A 411 -33.42 24.70 -0.67
C ARG A 411 -33.10 25.98 -1.42
N PRO A 412 -32.21 25.96 -2.43
CA PRO A 412 -31.72 27.20 -3.01
C PRO A 412 -32.88 28.02 -3.54
N VAL A 413 -32.83 29.32 -3.25
CA VAL A 413 -33.97 30.21 -3.44
C VAL A 413 -33.93 30.76 -4.86
N VAL A 414 -35.05 30.57 -5.58
CA VAL A 414 -35.27 31.13 -6.91
C VAL A 414 -36.49 32.03 -6.86
N VAL A 415 -36.31 33.29 -7.24
CA VAL A 415 -37.37 34.29 -7.29
C VAL A 415 -37.92 34.35 -8.71
N ALA A 416 -39.20 34.04 -8.88
CA ALA A 416 -39.91 34.14 -10.17
C ALA A 416 -40.88 35.34 -10.12
N GLN A 417 -40.49 36.45 -10.76
CA GLN A 417 -41.29 37.66 -10.87
C GLN A 417 -42.05 37.69 -12.21
N ILE A 418 -43.38 37.53 -12.16
CA ILE A 418 -44.28 37.77 -13.30
C ILE A 418 -44.94 39.15 -13.12
N LYS A 419 -44.20 40.22 -13.40
CA LYS A 419 -44.61 41.59 -13.06
C LYS A 419 -45.87 42.01 -13.83
N GLY A 420 -46.90 42.41 -13.10
CA GLY A 420 -48.20 42.82 -13.63
C GLY A 420 -49.22 41.71 -13.83
N ALA A 421 -48.89 40.45 -13.54
CA ALA A 421 -49.87 39.36 -13.51
C ALA A 421 -50.78 39.42 -12.25
N LEU A 422 -51.89 38.67 -12.30
CA LEU A 422 -52.80 38.52 -11.15
C LEU A 422 -52.41 37.36 -10.22
N GLU A 423 -51.79 36.33 -10.79
CA GLU A 423 -51.30 35.12 -10.12
C GLU A 423 -50.28 34.42 -11.04
N ALA A 424 -49.56 33.42 -10.53
CA ALA A 424 -48.74 32.53 -11.35
C ALA A 424 -49.60 31.84 -12.43
N ASP A 425 -49.08 31.73 -13.66
CA ASP A 425 -49.76 31.01 -14.73
C ASP A 425 -49.61 29.48 -14.60
N THR A 426 -50.12 28.74 -15.58
CA THR A 426 -50.11 27.27 -15.57
C THR A 426 -48.73 26.66 -15.82
N ALA A 427 -47.85 27.34 -16.57
CA ALA A 427 -46.49 26.89 -16.82
C ALA A 427 -45.64 27.04 -15.56
N LEU A 428 -45.65 28.22 -14.93
CA LEU A 428 -44.91 28.43 -13.68
C LEU A 428 -45.43 27.53 -12.54
N LYS A 429 -46.74 27.29 -12.44
CA LYS A 429 -47.29 26.32 -11.48
C LYS A 429 -46.78 24.89 -11.72
N ALA A 430 -46.64 24.47 -12.98
CA ALA A 430 -46.07 23.16 -13.32
C ALA A 430 -44.57 23.11 -12.96
N ILE A 431 -43.78 24.13 -13.33
CA ILE A 431 -42.36 24.23 -12.94
C ILE A 431 -42.16 24.06 -11.42
N ILE A 432 -43.01 24.70 -10.61
CA ILE A 432 -42.92 24.62 -9.14
C ILE A 432 -43.30 23.23 -8.61
N GLU A 433 -44.17 22.49 -9.30
CA GLU A 433 -44.54 21.12 -8.97
C GLU A 433 -43.51 20.09 -9.48
N ASP A 434 -42.88 20.33 -10.63
CA ASP A 434 -41.92 19.44 -11.28
C ASP A 434 -40.46 19.64 -10.80
N ILE A 435 -40.09 20.86 -10.39
CA ILE A 435 -38.77 21.21 -9.83
C ILE A 435 -38.91 21.39 -8.31
N ASP A 436 -39.17 20.28 -7.63
CA ASP A 436 -39.59 20.22 -6.23
C ASP A 436 -38.46 20.28 -5.20
N TYR A 437 -37.21 20.57 -5.62
CA TYR A 437 -36.03 20.78 -4.76
C TYR A 437 -35.64 22.26 -4.59
N ILE A 438 -36.27 23.18 -5.33
CA ILE A 438 -36.00 24.63 -5.30
C ILE A 438 -36.98 25.37 -4.39
N ASN A 439 -36.53 26.38 -3.61
CA ASN A 439 -37.45 27.23 -2.85
C ASN A 439 -37.95 28.39 -3.72
N TRP A 440 -39.13 28.23 -4.31
CA TRP A 440 -39.71 29.21 -5.24
C TRP A 440 -40.43 30.36 -4.51
N ILE A 441 -39.92 31.58 -4.67
CA ILE A 441 -40.60 32.82 -4.28
C ILE A 441 -41.28 33.40 -5.52
N VAL A 442 -42.61 33.45 -5.56
CA VAL A 442 -43.36 33.96 -6.72
C VAL A 442 -43.91 35.36 -6.45
N LEU A 443 -43.51 36.33 -7.27
CA LEU A 443 -43.92 37.72 -7.19
C LEU A 443 -44.72 38.13 -8.43
N THR A 444 -45.73 38.99 -8.26
CA THR A 444 -46.45 39.60 -9.40
C THR A 444 -46.46 41.13 -9.39
N GLY A 445 -45.87 41.74 -8.37
CA GLY A 445 -45.74 43.18 -8.19
C GLY A 445 -44.28 43.64 -8.24
N ASP A 446 -44.00 44.74 -7.56
CA ASP A 446 -42.65 45.26 -7.37
C ASP A 446 -41.87 44.35 -6.42
N LEU A 447 -40.60 44.03 -6.76
CA LEU A 447 -39.71 43.29 -5.87
C LEU A 447 -39.06 44.19 -4.81
N THR A 448 -38.55 43.59 -3.74
CA THR A 448 -37.80 44.27 -2.67
C THR A 448 -36.50 43.54 -2.35
N ALA A 449 -35.59 44.18 -1.62
CA ALA A 449 -34.34 43.54 -1.18
C ALA A 449 -34.62 42.30 -0.31
N ASP A 450 -35.58 42.39 0.62
CA ASP A 450 -36.06 41.28 1.46
C ASP A 450 -36.55 40.06 0.64
N ASP A 451 -36.94 40.23 -0.65
CA ASP A 451 -37.31 39.11 -1.53
C ASP A 451 -36.09 38.41 -2.17
N LEU A 452 -34.91 39.05 -2.14
CA LEU A 452 -33.65 38.59 -2.75
C LEU A 452 -32.57 38.15 -1.74
N ASP A 453 -32.73 38.42 -0.43
CA ASP A 453 -31.72 38.21 0.63
C ASP A 453 -30.95 36.86 0.56
N ASP A 454 -31.63 35.76 0.20
CA ASP A 454 -31.04 34.42 0.06
C ASP A 454 -31.13 33.86 -1.39
N ALA A 455 -31.53 34.68 -2.36
CA ALA A 455 -31.73 34.25 -3.74
C ALA A 455 -30.40 33.97 -4.45
N ALA A 456 -30.30 32.78 -5.07
CA ALA A 456 -29.26 32.45 -6.04
C ALA A 456 -29.65 32.92 -7.45
N MET A 457 -30.96 32.94 -7.74
CA MET A 457 -31.48 33.29 -9.06
C MET A 457 -32.74 34.16 -9.01
N LEU A 458 -32.84 35.12 -9.93
CA LEU A 458 -34.03 35.92 -10.20
C LEU A 458 -34.45 35.71 -11.68
N ILE A 459 -35.65 35.22 -11.91
CA ILE A 459 -36.28 35.17 -13.23
C ILE A 459 -37.34 36.28 -13.27
N SER A 460 -37.14 37.30 -14.13
CA SER A 460 -38.06 38.44 -14.25
C SER A 460 -38.70 38.52 -15.63
N VAL A 461 -40.03 38.46 -15.65
CA VAL A 461 -40.90 38.47 -16.83
C VAL A 461 -41.92 39.61 -16.73
N LEU A 462 -41.96 40.49 -17.72
CA LEU A 462 -42.94 41.58 -17.80
C LEU A 462 -44.27 41.08 -18.40
N SER A 463 -45.23 40.63 -17.59
CA SER A 463 -46.52 40.16 -18.10
C SER A 463 -47.44 41.29 -18.60
N ASP A 464 -47.38 42.47 -17.99
CA ASP A 464 -48.12 43.66 -18.43
C ASP A 464 -47.17 44.77 -18.90
N LYS A 465 -47.25 45.11 -20.19
CA LYS A 465 -46.51 46.21 -20.84
C LYS A 465 -46.77 47.62 -20.31
N ALA A 466 -47.72 47.79 -19.38
CA ALA A 466 -47.90 49.05 -18.65
C ALA A 466 -47.04 49.14 -17.38
N GLN A 467 -46.31 48.07 -17.02
CA GLN A 467 -45.39 48.04 -15.89
C GLN A 467 -44.01 48.61 -16.27
N SER A 468 -43.27 49.02 -15.25
CA SER A 468 -41.88 49.47 -15.33
C SER A 468 -41.18 49.12 -14.04
N TYR A 469 -39.87 48.84 -14.08
CA TYR A 469 -39.07 48.68 -12.88
C TYR A 469 -38.91 50.04 -12.17
N SER A 470 -39.06 50.05 -10.85
CA SER A 470 -38.85 51.25 -10.03
C SER A 470 -37.38 51.41 -9.63
N GLU A 471 -36.96 52.63 -9.30
CA GLU A 471 -35.61 52.94 -8.79
C GLU A 471 -35.23 52.06 -7.57
N ALA A 472 -36.21 51.66 -6.75
CA ALA A 472 -36.00 50.76 -5.61
C ALA A 472 -35.78 49.29 -6.04
N GLU A 473 -36.49 48.81 -7.05
CA GLU A 473 -36.27 47.46 -7.60
C GLU A 473 -34.90 47.36 -8.29
N VAL A 474 -34.55 48.37 -9.10
CA VAL A 474 -33.24 48.47 -9.76
C VAL A 474 -32.11 48.54 -8.74
N THR A 475 -32.30 49.25 -7.62
CA THR A 475 -31.33 49.29 -6.52
C THR A 475 -31.21 47.90 -5.87
N ALA A 476 -32.33 47.23 -5.57
CA ALA A 476 -32.31 45.89 -4.95
C ALA A 476 -31.63 44.84 -5.84
N ILE A 477 -31.88 44.85 -7.16
CA ILE A 477 -31.20 43.96 -8.11
C ILE A 477 -29.70 44.26 -8.16
N ASN A 478 -29.29 45.53 -8.24
CA ASN A 478 -27.88 45.89 -8.28
C ASN A 478 -27.14 45.57 -6.97
N ASP A 479 -27.73 45.87 -5.81
CA ASP A 479 -27.16 45.55 -4.49
C ASP A 479 -26.99 44.02 -4.35
N TRP A 480 -27.94 43.22 -4.84
CA TRP A 480 -27.90 41.75 -4.86
C TRP A 480 -26.84 41.21 -5.83
N LEU A 481 -26.74 41.74 -7.05
CA LEU A 481 -25.66 41.39 -8.00
C LEU A 481 -24.27 41.81 -7.47
N ASP A 482 -24.16 42.86 -6.66
CA ASP A 482 -22.89 43.26 -6.03
C ASP A 482 -22.38 42.27 -4.97
N GLU A 483 -23.20 41.31 -4.52
CA GLU A 483 -22.76 40.20 -3.65
C GLU A 483 -21.93 39.14 -4.37
N GLY A 484 -22.18 38.93 -5.67
CA GLY A 484 -21.60 37.86 -6.49
C GLY A 484 -22.33 36.51 -6.35
N GLY A 485 -22.02 35.59 -7.26
CA GLY A 485 -22.64 34.25 -7.32
C GLY A 485 -24.10 34.24 -7.78
N LYS A 486 -24.54 35.25 -8.55
CA LYS A 486 -25.97 35.48 -8.84
C LYS A 486 -26.33 35.33 -10.33
N THR A 487 -27.44 34.66 -10.60
CA THR A 487 -28.00 34.57 -11.97
C THR A 487 -29.30 35.34 -12.12
N ILE A 488 -29.35 36.33 -13.01
CA ILE A 488 -30.61 36.97 -13.43
C ILE A 488 -31.01 36.48 -14.83
N TRP A 489 -32.21 35.92 -14.95
CA TRP A 489 -32.83 35.58 -16.23
C TRP A 489 -33.91 36.61 -16.55
N LEU A 490 -33.65 37.40 -17.58
CA LEU A 490 -34.53 38.42 -18.11
C LEU A 490 -35.21 37.92 -19.38
N ALA A 491 -36.55 38.01 -19.40
CA ALA A 491 -37.33 37.74 -20.60
C ALA A 491 -37.60 39.03 -21.37
N GLY A 492 -37.11 39.08 -22.60
CA GLY A 492 -37.66 39.92 -23.66
C GLY A 492 -39.05 39.43 -24.10
N ASP A 493 -39.62 40.15 -25.05
CA ASP A 493 -40.79 39.73 -25.79
C ASP A 493 -40.60 40.17 -27.24
N SER A 494 -41.26 39.45 -28.13
CA SER A 494 -41.37 39.74 -29.54
C SER A 494 -41.87 41.17 -29.83
N ASP A 495 -41.63 41.65 -31.05
CA ASP A 495 -42.27 42.87 -31.52
C ASP A 495 -43.79 42.69 -31.81
N TYR A 496 -44.30 41.46 -31.70
CA TYR A 496 -45.58 41.08 -32.29
C TYR A 496 -46.75 41.87 -31.72
N GLY A 497 -47.51 42.53 -32.62
CA GLY A 497 -48.80 43.15 -32.34
C GLY A 497 -48.78 44.36 -31.41
N SER A 498 -48.51 44.15 -30.12
CA SER A 498 -48.45 45.22 -29.11
C SER A 498 -47.52 44.92 -27.95
N ASP A 499 -46.70 43.89 -28.11
CA ASP A 499 -45.85 43.30 -27.10
C ASP A 499 -44.43 43.92 -27.15
N TYR A 500 -44.05 44.50 -28.31
CA TYR A 500 -42.93 45.45 -28.49
C TYR A 500 -42.83 46.57 -27.44
N LEU A 501 -43.95 46.93 -26.79
CA LEU A 501 -43.99 47.93 -25.72
C LEU A 501 -43.26 47.48 -24.44
N ARG A 502 -42.85 46.20 -24.34
CA ARG A 502 -41.98 45.67 -23.27
C ARG A 502 -40.50 45.87 -23.56
N ILE A 503 -40.08 45.87 -24.83
CA ILE A 503 -38.67 45.87 -25.27
C ILE A 503 -37.89 47.04 -24.66
N ASP A 504 -38.37 48.27 -24.82
CA ASP A 504 -37.75 49.47 -24.22
C ASP A 504 -37.60 49.37 -22.69
N THR A 505 -38.57 48.76 -22.00
CA THR A 505 -38.56 48.62 -20.53
C THR A 505 -37.53 47.57 -20.10
N GLN A 506 -37.41 46.47 -20.85
CA GLN A 506 -36.43 45.42 -20.58
C GLN A 506 -35.01 45.89 -20.88
N ASN A 507 -34.82 46.58 -22.01
CA ASN A 507 -33.55 47.19 -22.40
C ASN A 507 -33.10 48.28 -21.40
N ALA A 508 -34.03 49.03 -20.81
CA ALA A 508 -33.72 49.97 -19.74
C ALA A 508 -33.24 49.27 -18.46
N LEU A 509 -33.88 48.16 -18.04
CA LEU A 509 -33.38 47.38 -16.90
C LEU A 509 -31.98 46.81 -17.19
N LEU A 510 -31.76 46.25 -18.37
CA LEU A 510 -30.46 45.74 -18.81
C LEU A 510 -29.36 46.83 -18.76
N GLU A 511 -29.68 48.07 -19.18
CA GLU A 511 -28.76 49.21 -19.04
C GLU A 511 -28.54 49.62 -17.58
N ASP A 512 -29.60 49.66 -16.76
CA ASP A 512 -29.54 50.05 -15.35
C ASP A 512 -28.82 49.02 -14.45
N ILE A 513 -28.72 47.75 -14.86
CA ILE A 513 -27.88 46.71 -14.21
C ILE A 513 -26.49 46.57 -14.84
N GLY A 514 -26.16 47.41 -15.84
CA GLY A 514 -24.83 47.46 -16.47
C GLY A 514 -24.56 46.40 -17.55
N SER A 515 -25.54 45.54 -17.87
CA SER A 515 -25.44 44.54 -18.93
C SER A 515 -25.29 45.20 -20.32
N VAL A 516 -24.59 44.53 -21.24
CA VAL A 516 -24.49 44.90 -22.66
C VAL A 516 -25.57 44.28 -23.54
N LEU A 517 -26.21 43.20 -23.12
CA LEU A 517 -27.25 42.48 -23.88
C LEU A 517 -28.52 43.32 -24.07
N ARG A 518 -29.14 43.27 -25.26
CA ARG A 518 -30.37 44.00 -25.60
C ARG A 518 -31.28 43.16 -26.50
N VAL A 519 -32.58 43.42 -26.44
CA VAL A 519 -33.59 42.88 -27.36
C VAL A 519 -33.82 43.87 -28.51
N GLU A 520 -33.82 43.38 -29.74
CA GLU A 520 -34.11 44.13 -30.97
C GLU A 520 -35.61 44.36 -31.18
N HIS A 521 -35.96 45.39 -31.94
CA HIS A 521 -37.35 45.76 -32.24
C HIS A 521 -37.99 44.93 -33.39
N CYS A 522 -37.65 43.64 -33.49
CA CYS A 522 -38.17 42.70 -34.48
C CYS A 522 -38.43 41.31 -33.87
N ALA A 523 -39.22 40.50 -34.57
CA ALA A 523 -39.40 39.09 -34.26
C ALA A 523 -38.74 38.18 -35.30
N ALA A 524 -38.10 37.12 -34.83
CA ALA A 524 -37.65 36.03 -35.68
C ALA A 524 -38.81 35.05 -35.96
N GLU A 525 -38.94 34.63 -37.21
CA GLU A 525 -39.72 33.45 -37.61
C GLU A 525 -38.79 32.38 -38.20
N ASP A 526 -39.14 31.10 -38.11
CA ASP A 526 -38.39 30.02 -38.72
C ASP A 526 -39.31 29.11 -39.55
N PRO A 527 -39.24 29.11 -40.90
CA PRO A 527 -40.09 28.29 -41.76
C PRO A 527 -39.78 26.78 -41.69
N VAL A 528 -38.67 26.37 -41.07
CA VAL A 528 -38.21 24.97 -40.97
C VAL A 528 -38.28 24.46 -39.53
N SER A 529 -37.70 25.19 -38.58
CA SER A 529 -37.67 24.84 -37.16
C SER A 529 -38.85 25.47 -36.40
N ASN A 530 -40.06 24.92 -36.57
CA ASN A 530 -41.23 25.48 -35.92
C ASN A 530 -42.32 24.48 -35.50
N GLY A 531 -43.14 24.94 -34.56
CA GLY A 531 -44.34 24.27 -34.05
C GLY A 531 -45.58 24.38 -34.95
N GLY A 532 -45.42 24.10 -36.24
CA GLY A 532 -46.50 24.04 -37.24
C GLY A 532 -46.97 25.39 -37.79
N ALA A 533 -46.23 26.46 -37.53
CA ALA A 533 -46.33 27.77 -38.17
C ALA A 533 -45.00 28.51 -37.93
N SER A 534 -44.47 29.22 -38.92
CA SER A 534 -43.12 29.81 -38.91
C SER A 534 -42.80 30.65 -37.67
N TYR A 535 -43.76 31.46 -37.23
CA TYR A 535 -43.65 32.26 -36.02
C TYR A 535 -43.47 31.43 -34.73
N ARG A 536 -43.86 30.15 -34.67
CA ARG A 536 -43.63 29.29 -33.49
C ARG A 536 -42.24 28.67 -33.52
N VAL A 537 -41.23 29.54 -33.48
CA VAL A 537 -39.81 29.14 -33.51
C VAL A 537 -39.52 28.11 -32.44
N ILE A 538 -38.90 27.02 -32.88
CA ILE A 538 -38.24 26.04 -32.05
C ILE A 538 -36.75 26.31 -32.25
N SER A 539 -36.13 27.05 -31.34
CA SER A 539 -34.71 27.35 -31.40
C SER A 539 -33.88 26.09 -31.28
N VAL A 540 -32.70 26.09 -31.90
CA VAL A 540 -31.73 24.99 -31.91
C VAL A 540 -30.54 25.32 -31.02
N THR A 541 -29.94 24.27 -30.45
CA THR A 541 -28.67 24.32 -29.72
C THR A 541 -27.45 24.13 -30.65
N ASP A 542 -27.66 23.96 -31.96
CA ASP A 542 -26.60 23.76 -32.98
C ASP A 542 -25.46 24.83 -32.95
N ASN A 543 -25.75 26.02 -32.42
CA ASN A 543 -24.81 27.16 -32.30
C ASN A 543 -24.59 27.60 -30.83
N ILE A 544 -24.80 26.71 -29.86
CA ILE A 544 -24.46 27.00 -28.46
C ILE A 544 -22.94 27.22 -28.32
N ALA A 545 -22.53 28.13 -27.44
CA ALA A 545 -21.12 28.33 -27.13
C ALA A 545 -20.52 27.08 -26.45
N GLU A 546 -19.28 26.73 -26.78
CA GLU A 546 -18.59 25.53 -26.27
C GLU A 546 -18.54 25.52 -24.73
N GLU A 547 -18.38 26.71 -24.11
CA GLU A 547 -18.38 26.94 -22.66
C GLU A 547 -19.71 26.56 -21.99
N PHE A 548 -20.82 26.51 -22.74
CA PHE A 548 -22.17 26.28 -22.24
C PHE A 548 -22.85 25.04 -22.84
N GLU A 549 -22.14 24.20 -23.62
CA GLU A 549 -22.68 22.96 -24.21
C GLU A 549 -23.35 22.04 -23.16
N PHE A 550 -22.86 22.04 -21.93
CA PHE A 550 -23.42 21.24 -20.83
C PHE A 550 -24.89 21.59 -20.51
N LEU A 551 -25.33 22.83 -20.77
CA LEU A 551 -26.74 23.23 -20.62
C LEU A 551 -27.63 22.54 -21.66
N ALA A 552 -27.08 22.18 -22.83
CA ALA A 552 -27.79 21.51 -23.92
C ALA A 552 -27.82 19.97 -23.79
N VAL A 553 -27.35 19.38 -22.68
CA VAL A 553 -27.40 17.92 -22.49
C VAL A 553 -28.85 17.41 -22.53
N GLY A 554 -29.15 16.57 -23.52
CA GLY A 554 -30.50 16.05 -23.80
C GLY A 554 -31.41 17.00 -24.60
N VAL A 555 -30.91 18.17 -25.00
CA VAL A 555 -31.64 19.27 -25.63
C VAL A 555 -31.02 19.59 -26.99
N ASP A 556 -31.63 19.09 -28.07
CA ASP A 556 -31.32 19.55 -29.42
C ASP A 556 -32.02 20.89 -29.72
N ARG A 557 -33.17 21.13 -29.05
CA ARG A 557 -34.13 22.18 -29.39
C ARG A 557 -34.99 22.65 -28.22
N ALA A 558 -35.32 23.94 -28.18
CA ALA A 558 -36.24 24.53 -27.19
C ALA A 558 -37.29 25.43 -27.88
N LEU A 559 -38.52 25.52 -27.34
CA LEU A 559 -39.52 26.44 -27.88
C LEU A 559 -39.25 27.86 -27.36
N THR A 560 -39.20 28.84 -28.25
CA THR A 560 -38.96 30.26 -27.94
C THR A 560 -40.01 31.17 -28.57
N HIS A 561 -41.06 30.58 -29.15
CA HIS A 561 -42.29 31.19 -29.69
C HIS A 561 -42.22 32.69 -30.09
N SER A 562 -41.96 32.98 -31.37
CA SER A 562 -41.87 34.33 -31.95
C SER A 562 -40.76 35.22 -31.35
N PRO A 563 -39.60 34.69 -30.94
CA PRO A 563 -38.68 35.41 -30.07
C PRO A 563 -38.20 36.72 -30.69
N GLY A 564 -38.07 37.74 -29.83
CA GLY A 564 -37.25 38.91 -30.13
C GLY A 564 -35.81 38.50 -30.40
N VAL A 565 -35.16 39.14 -31.39
CA VAL A 565 -33.75 38.87 -31.69
C VAL A 565 -32.86 39.58 -30.67
N LEU A 566 -31.75 38.95 -30.27
CA LEU A 566 -30.83 39.52 -29.29
C LEU A 566 -29.61 40.15 -29.98
N THR A 567 -29.20 41.30 -29.45
CA THR A 567 -28.02 42.07 -29.83
C THR A 567 -27.21 42.42 -28.57
N ALA A 568 -26.00 42.95 -28.73
CA ALA A 568 -25.29 43.59 -27.62
C ALA A 568 -24.89 45.02 -28.00
N TYR A 569 -24.89 45.94 -27.04
CA TYR A 569 -24.43 47.32 -27.22
C TYR A 569 -23.24 47.62 -26.32
N THR A 570 -22.03 47.62 -26.91
CA THR A 570 -20.80 47.98 -26.21
C THR A 570 -19.77 48.59 -27.16
N GLY A 571 -18.86 49.41 -26.61
CA GLY A 571 -17.88 50.18 -27.39
C GLY A 571 -18.49 51.29 -28.27
N GLY A 572 -19.80 51.57 -28.13
CA GLY A 572 -20.53 52.53 -28.97
C GLY A 572 -21.00 51.98 -30.31
N ARG A 573 -21.13 50.64 -30.45
CA ARG A 573 -21.80 49.97 -31.57
C ARG A 573 -22.75 48.88 -31.05
N TYR A 574 -23.71 48.51 -31.90
CA TYR A 574 -24.45 47.26 -31.78
C TYR A 574 -23.65 46.11 -32.38
N TRP A 575 -23.92 44.88 -31.93
CA TRP A 575 -23.23 43.65 -32.31
C TRP A 575 -24.26 42.60 -32.73
N GLU A 576 -24.14 42.10 -33.96
CA GLU A 576 -24.96 41.00 -34.47
C GLU A 576 -24.43 39.69 -33.88
N LEU A 577 -25.05 39.21 -32.78
CA LEU A 577 -24.53 38.14 -31.95
C LEU A 577 -24.41 36.77 -32.64
N ALA A 578 -24.99 36.61 -33.84
CA ALA A 578 -24.80 35.42 -34.67
C ALA A 578 -23.46 35.43 -35.44
N GLU A 579 -22.89 36.62 -35.70
CA GLU A 579 -21.69 36.83 -36.51
C GLU A 579 -20.47 37.25 -35.66
N GLU A 580 -20.67 38.07 -34.63
CA GLU A 580 -19.59 38.58 -33.76
C GLU A 580 -20.10 38.87 -32.33
N GLN A 581 -19.48 38.26 -31.31
CA GLN A 581 -19.81 38.48 -29.89
C GLN A 581 -18.75 39.34 -29.17
N PRO A 582 -19.15 40.18 -28.19
CA PRO A 582 -18.24 40.69 -27.16
C PRO A 582 -17.56 39.57 -26.34
N SER A 583 -16.47 39.88 -25.66
CA SER A 583 -15.63 38.90 -24.92
C SER A 583 -16.35 38.10 -23.84
N ASP A 584 -17.42 38.66 -23.28
CA ASP A 584 -18.09 38.15 -22.08
C ASP A 584 -19.55 37.77 -22.38
N VAL A 585 -19.89 37.60 -23.67
CA VAL A 585 -21.24 37.29 -24.17
C VAL A 585 -21.22 36.00 -25.00
N TYR A 586 -22.07 35.05 -24.62
CA TYR A 586 -22.12 33.71 -25.17
C TYR A 586 -23.52 33.38 -25.69
N VAL A 587 -23.60 32.67 -26.81
CA VAL A 587 -24.86 32.27 -27.45
C VAL A 587 -25.37 30.97 -26.83
N LEU A 588 -26.66 30.91 -26.46
CA LEU A 588 -27.30 29.72 -25.90
C LEU A 588 -28.27 29.06 -26.88
N LEU A 589 -29.12 29.85 -27.53
CA LEU A 589 -30.11 29.36 -28.49
C LEU A 589 -30.21 30.28 -29.72
N THR A 590 -30.42 29.67 -30.87
CA THR A 590 -30.58 30.35 -32.16
C THR A 590 -31.79 29.83 -32.94
N THR A 591 -32.30 30.57 -33.92
CA THR A 591 -33.10 29.96 -34.99
C THR A 591 -32.26 28.95 -35.78
N SER A 592 -32.87 28.07 -36.58
CA SER A 592 -32.07 27.32 -37.56
C SER A 592 -31.52 28.27 -38.65
N GLU A 593 -30.61 27.77 -39.50
CA GLU A 593 -30.09 28.50 -40.68
C GLU A 593 -31.19 29.03 -41.63
N ALA A 594 -32.42 28.54 -41.51
CA ALA A 594 -33.57 28.97 -42.32
C ALA A 594 -34.38 30.12 -41.70
N GLY A 595 -34.01 30.58 -40.49
CA GLY A 595 -34.67 31.68 -39.78
C GLY A 595 -34.75 32.97 -40.60
N GLN A 596 -35.73 33.82 -40.29
CA GLN A 596 -36.05 35.04 -41.05
C GLN A 596 -36.49 36.17 -40.13
N ILE A 597 -36.03 37.39 -40.39
CA ILE A 597 -36.59 38.60 -39.76
C ILE A 597 -37.84 39.01 -40.55
N TYR A 598 -39.03 38.71 -40.01
CA TYR A 598 -40.27 38.80 -40.79
C TYR A 598 -40.90 40.20 -40.83
N ASP A 599 -40.97 40.90 -39.70
CA ASP A 599 -41.53 42.24 -39.55
C ASP A 599 -40.83 43.01 -38.42
N HIS A 600 -41.13 44.30 -38.28
CA HIS A 600 -40.68 45.11 -37.15
C HIS A 600 -41.73 46.18 -36.76
N ASN A 601 -41.71 46.59 -35.50
CA ASN A 601 -42.44 47.77 -35.01
C ASN A 601 -41.43 48.88 -34.67
N PRO A 602 -41.63 50.13 -35.13
CA PRO A 602 -40.63 51.20 -34.96
C PRO A 602 -40.17 51.39 -33.50
N PRO A 603 -38.86 51.59 -33.22
CA PRO A 603 -37.76 51.88 -34.17
C PRO A 603 -37.37 50.73 -35.12
N GLU A 604 -36.59 51.04 -36.16
CA GLU A 604 -35.92 50.01 -36.97
C GLU A 604 -34.89 49.28 -36.07
N PRO A 605 -34.70 47.95 -36.20
CA PRO A 605 -33.65 47.23 -35.47
C PRO A 605 -32.25 47.77 -35.82
N GLU A 606 -31.30 47.62 -34.91
CA GLU A 606 -29.99 48.29 -35.00
C GLU A 606 -28.88 47.38 -35.57
N SER A 607 -28.99 46.05 -35.44
CA SER A 607 -28.03 45.06 -35.93
C SER A 607 -28.53 44.14 -37.07
N VAL A 608 -29.84 44.09 -37.35
CA VAL A 608 -30.44 43.22 -38.40
C VAL A 608 -31.46 43.99 -39.26
N GLU A 609 -31.69 43.58 -40.51
CA GLU A 609 -32.70 44.17 -41.40
C GLU A 609 -33.93 43.25 -41.61
N VAL A 610 -35.12 43.84 -41.79
CA VAL A 610 -36.33 43.05 -42.12
C VAL A 610 -36.21 42.43 -43.51
N GLY A 611 -36.34 41.11 -43.57
CA GLY A 611 -36.13 40.30 -44.77
C GLY A 611 -34.80 39.57 -44.82
N ASP A 612 -33.93 39.72 -43.81
CA ASP A 612 -32.74 38.88 -43.67
C ASP A 612 -33.13 37.41 -43.39
N GLU A 613 -32.34 36.49 -43.93
CA GLU A 613 -32.49 35.03 -43.77
C GLU A 613 -31.18 34.45 -43.19
N GLY A 614 -31.26 33.68 -42.11
CA GLY A 614 -30.09 33.15 -41.42
C GLY A 614 -30.38 32.57 -40.03
N SER A 615 -29.31 32.38 -39.25
CA SER A 615 -29.38 32.01 -37.83
C SER A 615 -29.41 33.29 -36.99
N PHE A 616 -30.45 33.46 -36.16
CA PHE A 616 -30.60 34.63 -35.28
C PHE A 616 -30.60 34.21 -33.81
N VAL A 617 -29.90 34.95 -32.96
CA VAL A 617 -29.79 34.64 -31.53
C VAL A 617 -31.10 34.95 -30.82
N THR A 618 -31.67 33.93 -30.16
CA THR A 618 -32.92 34.01 -29.40
C THR A 618 -32.69 33.88 -27.90
N MET A 619 -31.52 33.39 -27.48
CA MET A 619 -31.10 33.36 -26.08
C MET A 619 -29.58 33.48 -25.99
N ALA A 620 -29.11 34.32 -25.07
CA ALA A 620 -27.70 34.59 -24.82
C ALA A 620 -27.45 34.78 -23.32
N VAL A 621 -26.20 34.64 -22.91
CA VAL A 621 -25.75 34.93 -21.55
C VAL A 621 -24.55 35.87 -21.56
N GLU A 622 -24.56 36.84 -20.66
CA GLU A 622 -23.42 37.69 -20.34
C GLU A 622 -22.89 37.30 -18.96
N VAL A 623 -21.56 37.18 -18.81
CA VAL A 623 -20.93 36.67 -17.59
C VAL A 623 -19.94 37.69 -17.02
N ASP A 624 -20.16 38.14 -15.78
CA ASP A 624 -19.13 38.85 -15.01
C ASP A 624 -18.31 37.83 -14.21
N TRP A 625 -17.31 37.26 -14.87
CA TRP A 625 -16.37 36.28 -14.30
C TRP A 625 -15.64 36.79 -13.05
N ALA A 626 -15.58 38.10 -12.80
CA ALA A 626 -14.93 38.66 -11.61
C ALA A 626 -15.84 38.64 -10.37
N LYS A 627 -17.15 38.48 -10.56
CA LYS A 627 -18.16 38.37 -9.49
C LYS A 627 -18.88 37.02 -9.46
N ASP A 628 -18.69 36.16 -10.46
CA ASP A 628 -19.55 35.00 -10.71
C ASP A 628 -21.02 35.43 -10.84
N ASN A 629 -21.29 36.40 -11.74
CA ASN A 629 -22.66 36.77 -12.06
C ASN A 629 -23.00 36.45 -13.51
N MET A 630 -24.25 36.07 -13.74
CA MET A 630 -24.78 35.77 -15.07
C MET A 630 -26.03 36.61 -15.35
N VAL A 631 -26.06 37.26 -16.51
CA VAL A 631 -27.25 37.89 -17.08
C VAL A 631 -27.68 37.06 -18.28
N ILE A 632 -28.68 36.21 -18.09
CA ILE A 632 -29.32 35.45 -19.16
C ILE A 632 -30.42 36.31 -19.76
N LEU A 633 -30.36 36.55 -21.07
CA LEU A 633 -31.43 37.20 -21.83
C LEU A 633 -32.05 36.20 -22.81
N GLU A 634 -33.37 36.10 -22.80
CA GLU A 634 -34.15 35.34 -23.78
C GLU A 634 -35.08 36.30 -24.54
N GLY A 635 -35.32 36.04 -25.83
CA GLY A 635 -36.23 36.84 -26.68
C GLY A 635 -37.73 36.64 -26.42
N GLU A 636 -38.09 35.70 -25.55
CA GLU A 636 -39.45 35.34 -25.14
C GLU A 636 -39.44 34.90 -23.67
N ALA A 637 -40.61 34.72 -23.04
CA ALA A 637 -40.70 34.28 -21.66
C ALA A 637 -40.56 32.74 -21.51
N PRO A 638 -39.70 32.25 -20.59
CA PRO A 638 -39.50 30.81 -20.40
C PRO A 638 -40.71 30.11 -19.76
N PHE A 639 -41.57 30.88 -19.09
CA PHE A 639 -42.91 30.52 -18.66
C PHE A 639 -43.89 31.66 -18.95
N GLY A 640 -45.15 31.31 -19.21
CA GLY A 640 -46.14 32.26 -19.68
C GLY A 640 -47.46 31.62 -20.08
N SER A 641 -48.49 32.45 -20.24
CA SER A 641 -49.84 31.99 -20.61
C SER A 641 -50.00 31.56 -22.08
N TYR A 642 -48.98 31.75 -22.92
CA TYR A 642 -49.08 31.57 -24.39
C TYR A 642 -47.93 30.74 -24.98
N MET A 643 -47.85 29.46 -24.61
CA MET A 643 -46.90 28.49 -25.18
C MET A 643 -45.42 28.89 -25.03
N PRO A 644 -44.93 29.01 -23.78
CA PRO A 644 -43.54 29.33 -23.46
C PRO A 644 -42.60 28.12 -23.60
N MET A 645 -41.29 28.30 -23.33
CA MET A 645 -40.28 27.24 -23.33
C MET A 645 -40.64 26.03 -22.47
N TYR A 646 -41.09 26.27 -21.23
CA TYR A 646 -41.57 25.22 -20.33
C TYR A 646 -43.09 25.06 -20.43
N TYR A 647 -43.58 24.00 -21.05
CA TYR A 647 -45.02 23.73 -21.07
C TYR A 647 -45.36 22.22 -21.08
N PRO A 648 -45.96 21.68 -20.00
CA PRO A 648 -46.06 20.22 -19.80
C PRO A 648 -46.94 19.50 -20.83
N GLU A 649 -47.90 20.20 -21.46
CA GLU A 649 -48.83 19.61 -22.45
C GLU A 649 -48.36 19.71 -23.92
N MET A 650 -47.09 20.04 -24.20
CA MET A 650 -46.65 20.27 -25.59
C MET A 650 -46.63 19.05 -26.51
N ILE A 651 -46.91 17.84 -26.01
CA ILE A 651 -47.10 16.63 -26.82
C ILE A 651 -48.41 16.73 -27.63
N ARG A 652 -48.34 17.42 -28.77
CA ARG A 652 -49.39 17.45 -29.80
C ARG A 652 -48.82 17.12 -31.17
N ASP A 653 -48.83 15.82 -31.49
CA ASP A 653 -48.52 15.26 -32.81
C ASP A 653 -49.22 16.00 -33.96
N ASP A 654 -50.42 16.55 -33.72
CA ASP A 654 -51.23 17.25 -34.72
C ASP A 654 -50.82 18.72 -34.97
N ARG A 655 -49.85 19.25 -34.21
CA ARG A 655 -49.33 20.61 -34.33
C ARG A 655 -47.81 20.70 -34.49
N TYR A 656 -47.08 19.93 -33.70
CA TYR A 656 -45.60 19.95 -33.66
C TYR A 656 -45.00 18.78 -34.45
N GLY A 657 -45.82 17.75 -34.76
CA GLY A 657 -45.39 16.53 -35.42
C GLY A 657 -44.78 15.53 -34.43
N ALA A 658 -45.05 14.23 -34.63
CA ALA A 658 -44.62 13.13 -33.74
C ALA A 658 -43.09 12.85 -33.73
N ALA A 659 -42.28 13.82 -34.15
CA ALA A 659 -40.82 13.78 -34.21
C ALA A 659 -40.15 15.10 -33.77
N ALA A 660 -40.93 16.17 -33.52
CA ALA A 660 -40.43 17.29 -32.74
C ALA A 660 -40.59 16.93 -31.26
N ASN A 661 -39.58 17.20 -30.43
CA ASN A 661 -39.52 16.75 -29.05
C ASN A 661 -39.62 17.94 -28.07
N PRO A 662 -40.73 18.69 -28.04
CA PRO A 662 -40.80 20.00 -27.38
C PRO A 662 -40.65 19.97 -25.84
N GLN A 663 -40.60 18.79 -25.22
CA GLN A 663 -40.24 18.67 -23.80
C GLN A 663 -38.77 19.01 -23.53
N GLN A 664 -37.91 19.04 -24.57
CA GLN A 664 -36.52 19.48 -24.45
C GLN A 664 -36.37 20.92 -23.94
N GLY A 665 -37.32 21.82 -24.21
CA GLY A 665 -37.33 23.16 -23.60
C GLY A 665 -37.47 23.12 -22.06
N GLY A 666 -38.25 22.16 -21.54
CA GLY A 666 -38.35 21.95 -20.09
C GLY A 666 -37.06 21.40 -19.47
N ILE A 667 -36.38 20.51 -20.19
CA ILE A 667 -35.05 19.99 -19.79
C ILE A 667 -34.02 21.13 -19.78
N PHE A 668 -34.01 21.98 -20.82
CA PHE A 668 -33.10 23.12 -20.91
C PHE A 668 -33.30 24.12 -19.77
N PHE A 669 -34.56 24.45 -19.46
CA PHE A 669 -34.91 25.25 -18.30
C PHE A 669 -34.36 24.64 -17.00
N THR A 670 -34.59 23.35 -16.76
CA THR A 670 -34.08 22.64 -15.57
C THR A 670 -32.54 22.62 -15.51
N ASN A 671 -31.85 22.46 -16.65
CA ASN A 671 -30.39 22.51 -16.72
C ASN A 671 -29.86 23.89 -16.31
N ILE A 672 -30.51 24.98 -16.75
CA ILE A 672 -30.16 26.35 -16.35
C ILE A 672 -30.41 26.58 -14.86
N ILE A 673 -31.56 26.14 -14.31
CA ILE A 673 -31.83 26.21 -12.87
C ILE A 673 -30.72 25.50 -12.09
N ASN A 674 -30.40 24.25 -12.45
CA ASN A 674 -29.37 23.46 -11.78
C ASN A 674 -27.99 24.14 -11.82
N TYR A 675 -27.62 24.74 -12.95
CA TYR A 675 -26.36 25.48 -13.05
C TYR A 675 -26.35 26.68 -12.09
N ALA A 676 -27.39 27.52 -12.16
CA ALA A 676 -27.53 28.72 -11.35
C ALA A 676 -27.66 28.47 -9.84
N THR A 677 -28.14 27.29 -9.42
CA THR A 677 -28.41 26.98 -8.00
C THR A 677 -27.49 25.95 -7.36
N THR A 678 -26.64 25.27 -8.14
CA THR A 678 -25.90 24.09 -7.64
C THR A 678 -24.50 23.95 -8.22
N PHE A 679 -24.29 24.25 -9.50
CA PHE A 679 -23.02 23.98 -10.16
C PHE A 679 -22.11 25.19 -10.37
N SER A 680 -22.59 26.44 -10.21
CA SER A 680 -21.75 27.64 -10.33
C SER A 680 -20.50 27.53 -9.44
N SER A 681 -20.64 27.60 -8.12
CA SER A 681 -19.48 27.64 -7.21
C SER A 681 -18.52 26.44 -7.32
N PRO A 682 -18.98 25.16 -7.38
CA PRO A 682 -18.07 24.03 -7.52
C PRO A 682 -17.33 23.97 -8.87
N MET A 683 -17.96 24.44 -9.95
CA MET A 683 -17.32 24.48 -11.28
C MET A 683 -16.21 25.54 -11.33
N PHE A 684 -16.37 26.68 -10.64
CA PHE A 684 -15.33 27.70 -10.52
C PHE A 684 -14.15 27.27 -9.66
N ASP A 685 -14.37 26.53 -8.57
CA ASP A 685 -13.30 25.90 -7.80
C ASP A 685 -12.52 24.89 -8.67
N LEU A 686 -13.20 24.16 -9.56
CA LEU A 686 -12.57 23.25 -10.51
C LEU A 686 -11.80 24.00 -11.61
N GLU A 687 -12.31 25.09 -12.17
CA GLU A 687 -11.60 25.90 -13.17
C GLU A 687 -10.35 26.58 -12.60
N ALA A 688 -10.45 27.13 -11.38
CA ALA A 688 -9.30 27.65 -10.64
C ALA A 688 -8.25 26.57 -10.38
N THR A 689 -8.69 25.34 -10.08
CA THR A 689 -7.83 24.16 -9.91
C THR A 689 -7.16 23.76 -11.24
N VAL A 690 -7.90 23.69 -12.35
CA VAL A 690 -7.38 23.41 -13.70
C VAL A 690 -6.37 24.48 -14.15
N THR A 691 -6.61 25.75 -13.83
CA THR A 691 -5.68 26.85 -14.10
C THR A 691 -4.38 26.67 -13.32
N SER A 692 -4.46 26.37 -12.01
CA SER A 692 -3.31 26.09 -11.15
C SER A 692 -2.50 24.85 -11.61
N LEU A 693 -3.19 23.80 -12.04
CA LEU A 693 -2.58 22.60 -12.66
C LEU A 693 -1.90 22.95 -13.98
N THR A 694 -2.49 23.80 -14.81
CA THR A 694 -1.92 24.23 -16.11
C THR A 694 -0.61 25.01 -15.91
N ASP A 695 -0.58 25.95 -14.96
CA ASP A 695 0.63 26.67 -14.56
C ASP A 695 1.71 25.69 -14.03
N THR A 696 1.31 24.74 -13.18
CA THR A 696 2.22 23.71 -12.62
C THR A 696 2.81 22.82 -13.73
N VAL A 697 2.02 22.41 -14.72
CA VAL A 697 2.47 21.62 -15.88
C VAL A 697 3.43 22.44 -16.76
N SER A 698 3.19 23.74 -16.93
CA SER A 698 4.09 24.65 -17.64
C SER A 698 5.46 24.75 -16.95
N ASP A 699 5.48 24.95 -15.63
CA ASP A 699 6.72 25.02 -14.83
C ASP A 699 7.48 23.68 -14.81
N LEU A 700 6.76 22.55 -14.73
CA LEU A 700 7.35 21.22 -14.83
C LEU A 700 7.97 20.97 -16.22
N THR A 701 7.28 21.38 -17.29
CA THR A 701 7.79 21.29 -18.67
C THR A 701 9.08 22.09 -18.83
N ALA A 702 9.13 23.33 -18.33
CA ALA A 702 10.34 24.15 -18.35
C ALA A 702 11.50 23.51 -17.54
N THR A 703 11.19 22.77 -16.47
CA THR A 703 12.17 22.03 -15.68
C THR A 703 12.72 20.82 -16.44
N VAL A 704 11.87 20.06 -17.13
CA VAL A 704 12.25 18.91 -17.97
C VAL A 704 13.11 19.35 -19.17
N ASP A 705 12.77 20.46 -19.82
CA ASP A 705 13.61 21.05 -20.88
C ASP A 705 15.00 21.43 -20.36
N GLY A 706 15.08 21.99 -19.14
CA GLY A 706 16.35 22.30 -18.47
C GLY A 706 17.20 21.06 -18.21
N LEU A 707 16.62 20.03 -17.59
CA LEU A 707 17.31 18.75 -17.33
C LEU A 707 17.77 18.05 -18.61
N THR A 708 16.97 18.13 -19.69
CA THR A 708 17.34 17.59 -21.00
C THR A 708 18.59 18.28 -21.57
N GLY A 709 18.71 19.60 -21.37
CA GLY A 709 19.92 20.36 -21.73
C GLY A 709 21.15 20.02 -20.89
N ASP A 710 20.97 19.75 -19.60
CA ASP A 710 22.05 19.30 -18.72
C ASP A 710 22.53 17.88 -19.06
N VAL A 711 21.62 16.95 -19.39
CA VAL A 711 21.96 15.59 -19.87
C VAL A 711 22.78 15.65 -21.15
N ALA A 712 22.35 16.41 -22.16
CA ALA A 712 23.11 16.57 -23.41
C ALA A 712 24.51 17.20 -23.18
N THR A 713 24.65 18.03 -22.14
CA THR A 713 25.95 18.59 -21.73
C THR A 713 26.84 17.53 -21.07
N LEU A 714 26.27 16.64 -20.25
CA LEU A 714 26.99 15.52 -19.63
C LEU A 714 27.41 14.47 -20.67
N GLU A 715 26.55 14.13 -21.64
CA GLU A 715 26.90 13.22 -22.76
C GLU A 715 28.14 13.73 -23.51
N SER A 716 28.16 15.02 -23.88
CA SER A 716 29.32 15.63 -24.53
C SER A 716 30.59 15.62 -23.67
N GLN A 717 30.48 15.65 -22.34
CA GLN A 717 31.63 15.54 -21.43
C GLN A 717 32.12 14.10 -21.30
N VAL A 718 31.23 13.11 -21.42
CA VAL A 718 31.59 11.69 -21.46
C VAL A 718 32.33 11.38 -22.76
N ASP A 719 31.83 11.84 -23.91
CA ASP A 719 32.51 11.70 -25.21
C ASP A 719 33.95 12.26 -25.18
N ASP A 720 34.13 13.50 -24.68
CA ASP A 720 35.45 14.14 -24.52
C ASP A 720 36.40 13.30 -23.62
N LEU A 721 35.87 12.66 -22.57
CA LEU A 721 36.64 11.80 -21.66
C LEU A 721 36.97 10.43 -22.28
N GLU A 722 36.11 9.86 -23.12
CA GLU A 722 36.40 8.63 -23.87
C GLU A 722 37.49 8.85 -24.92
N ASP A 723 37.50 10.01 -25.59
CA ASP A 723 38.58 10.44 -26.48
C ASP A 723 39.91 10.64 -25.72
N GLU A 724 39.89 11.31 -24.56
CA GLU A 724 41.10 11.46 -23.71
C GLU A 724 41.64 10.11 -23.23
N LYS A 725 40.75 9.21 -22.75
CA LYS A 725 41.10 7.84 -22.35
C LYS A 725 41.75 7.08 -23.51
N SER A 726 41.16 7.13 -24.70
CA SER A 726 41.67 6.45 -25.90
C SER A 726 43.06 6.96 -26.30
N SER A 727 43.30 8.27 -26.15
CA SER A 727 44.64 8.85 -26.33
C SER A 727 45.64 8.33 -25.29
N LEU A 728 45.24 8.24 -24.01
CA LEU A 728 46.09 7.71 -22.94
C LEU A 728 46.45 6.23 -23.15
N GLU A 729 45.50 5.39 -23.58
CA GLU A 729 45.75 3.98 -23.88
C GLU A 729 46.77 3.82 -25.03
N SER A 730 46.71 4.68 -26.05
CA SER A 730 47.72 4.73 -27.12
C SER A 730 49.10 5.14 -26.59
N ASP A 731 49.18 6.20 -25.77
CA ASP A 731 50.43 6.67 -25.18
C ASP A 731 51.08 5.61 -24.28
N VAL A 732 50.28 4.83 -23.52
CA VAL A 732 50.75 3.70 -22.71
C VAL A 732 51.34 2.60 -23.59
N SER A 733 50.68 2.23 -24.70
CA SER A 733 51.18 1.19 -25.61
C SER A 733 52.50 1.57 -26.31
N ASP A 734 52.67 2.85 -26.68
CA ASP A 734 53.93 3.39 -27.19
C ASP A 734 55.04 3.38 -26.10
N LEU A 735 54.67 3.62 -24.85
CA LEU A 735 55.59 3.55 -23.70
C LEU A 735 56.05 2.11 -23.43
N GLU A 736 55.14 1.13 -23.41
CA GLU A 736 55.45 -0.29 -23.26
C GLU A 736 56.38 -0.79 -24.37
N SER A 737 56.07 -0.42 -25.62
CA SER A 737 56.90 -0.72 -26.79
C SER A 737 58.32 -0.13 -26.65
N SER A 738 58.42 1.08 -26.10
CA SER A 738 59.70 1.75 -25.81
C SER A 738 60.48 1.06 -24.69
N VAL A 739 59.80 0.59 -23.63
CA VAL A 739 60.40 -0.18 -22.53
C VAL A 739 60.95 -1.52 -23.04
N GLY A 740 60.17 -2.29 -23.79
CA GLY A 740 60.64 -3.57 -24.35
C GLY A 740 61.85 -3.41 -25.29
N SER A 741 61.92 -2.31 -26.03
CA SER A 741 63.11 -1.95 -26.83
C SER A 741 64.34 -1.65 -25.94
N LEU A 742 64.16 -0.96 -24.81
CA LEU A 742 65.23 -0.69 -23.85
C LEU A 742 65.71 -1.97 -23.15
N GLU A 743 64.81 -2.87 -22.75
CA GLU A 743 65.17 -4.16 -22.16
C GLU A 743 66.01 -5.03 -23.12
N SER A 744 65.63 -5.05 -24.40
CA SER A 744 66.40 -5.73 -25.45
C SER A 744 67.81 -5.15 -25.61
N GLN A 745 67.95 -3.82 -25.55
CA GLN A 745 69.24 -3.13 -25.57
C GLN A 745 70.09 -3.45 -24.34
N VAL A 746 69.48 -3.49 -23.14
CA VAL A 746 70.16 -3.87 -21.89
C VAL A 746 70.66 -5.31 -21.95
N SER A 747 69.82 -6.26 -22.37
CA SER A 747 70.22 -7.67 -22.53
C SER A 747 71.39 -7.84 -23.51
N THR A 748 71.38 -7.07 -24.62
CA THR A 748 72.49 -7.04 -25.58
C THR A 748 73.77 -6.50 -24.94
N LEU A 749 73.69 -5.40 -24.19
CA LEU A 749 74.82 -4.81 -23.46
C LEU A 749 75.40 -5.74 -22.39
N GLU A 750 74.55 -6.51 -21.69
CA GLU A 750 75.00 -7.51 -20.71
C GLU A 750 75.77 -8.66 -21.37
N SER A 751 75.28 -9.14 -22.53
CA SER A 751 75.95 -10.15 -23.34
C SER A 751 77.32 -9.67 -23.83
N ASP A 752 77.39 -8.45 -24.40
CA ASP A 752 78.63 -7.82 -24.84
C ASP A 752 79.62 -7.62 -23.68
N LEU A 753 79.13 -7.20 -22.50
CA LEU A 753 79.93 -7.06 -21.29
C LEU A 753 80.49 -8.41 -20.81
N ALA A 754 79.71 -9.48 -20.88
CA ALA A 754 80.16 -10.83 -20.56
C ALA A 754 81.24 -11.33 -21.55
N ALA A 755 81.04 -11.10 -22.85
CA ALA A 755 82.03 -11.42 -23.88
C ALA A 755 83.34 -10.64 -23.72
N ALA A 756 83.25 -9.35 -23.37
CA ALA A 756 84.40 -8.50 -23.07
C ALA A 756 85.16 -8.98 -21.83
N ARG A 757 84.46 -9.35 -20.74
CA ARG A 757 85.05 -9.94 -19.52
C ARG A 757 85.78 -11.25 -19.82
N SER A 758 85.18 -12.15 -20.61
CA SER A 758 85.79 -13.41 -21.04
C SER A 758 87.08 -13.18 -21.84
N SER A 759 87.04 -12.23 -22.78
CA SER A 759 88.20 -11.82 -23.58
C SER A 759 89.32 -11.23 -22.72
N ALA A 760 88.98 -10.40 -21.73
CA ALA A 760 89.94 -9.85 -20.77
C ALA A 760 90.62 -10.93 -19.91
N ASN A 761 89.84 -11.89 -19.39
CA ASN A 761 90.37 -13.02 -18.63
C ASN A 761 91.30 -13.90 -19.47
N THR A 762 90.96 -14.12 -20.74
CA THR A 762 91.79 -14.86 -21.69
C THR A 762 93.11 -14.13 -21.98
N MET A 763 93.07 -12.80 -22.18
CA MET A 763 94.27 -11.98 -22.32
C MET A 763 95.16 -12.01 -21.06
N GLN A 764 94.57 -11.94 -19.86
CA GLN A 764 95.33 -12.10 -18.60
C GLN A 764 96.00 -13.48 -18.51
N MET A 765 95.29 -14.55 -18.86
CA MET A 765 95.84 -15.91 -18.86
C MET A 765 97.03 -16.04 -19.84
N TYR A 766 96.92 -15.48 -21.05
CA TYR A 766 98.03 -15.44 -22.00
C TYR A 766 99.22 -14.61 -21.49
N ALA A 767 98.99 -13.48 -20.82
CA ALA A 767 100.04 -12.67 -20.22
C ALA A 767 100.77 -13.42 -19.08
N ILE A 768 100.04 -14.13 -18.22
CA ILE A 768 100.60 -14.98 -17.16
C ILE A 768 101.38 -16.15 -17.77
N ALA A 769 100.84 -16.82 -18.79
CA ALA A 769 101.51 -17.93 -19.47
C ALA A 769 102.82 -17.47 -20.14
N ALA A 770 102.82 -16.31 -20.81
CA ALA A 770 104.01 -15.70 -21.38
C ALA A 770 105.07 -15.37 -20.31
N LEU A 771 104.66 -14.85 -19.15
CA LEU A 771 105.53 -14.59 -18.01
C LEU A 771 106.14 -15.89 -17.46
N VAL A 772 105.33 -16.93 -17.26
CA VAL A 772 105.77 -18.26 -16.77
C VAL A 772 106.73 -18.92 -17.77
N ILE A 773 106.44 -18.88 -19.08
CA ILE A 773 107.34 -19.39 -20.12
C ILE A 773 108.67 -18.62 -20.08
N GLY A 774 108.65 -17.29 -19.99
CA GLY A 774 109.86 -16.48 -19.85
C GLY A 774 110.69 -16.86 -18.61
N LEU A 775 110.02 -17.14 -17.49
CA LEU A 775 110.66 -17.55 -16.24
C LEU A 775 111.23 -18.98 -16.32
N VAL A 776 110.51 -19.93 -16.90
CA VAL A 776 110.97 -21.31 -17.14
C VAL A 776 112.15 -21.35 -18.11
N VAL A 777 112.10 -20.58 -19.21
CA VAL A 777 113.23 -20.44 -20.14
C VAL A 777 114.44 -19.83 -19.42
N GLY A 778 114.23 -18.78 -18.61
CA GLY A 778 115.30 -18.19 -17.79
C GLY A 778 115.94 -19.18 -16.79
N VAL A 779 115.13 -20.00 -16.12
CA VAL A 779 115.58 -20.92 -15.05
C VAL A 779 116.12 -22.25 -15.57
N PHE A 780 115.55 -22.84 -16.62
CA PHE A 780 115.93 -24.18 -17.11
C PHE A 780 116.78 -24.15 -18.40
N VAL A 781 116.51 -23.23 -19.33
CA VAL A 781 117.30 -23.11 -20.56
C VAL A 781 118.54 -22.23 -20.33
N GLY A 782 118.44 -21.20 -19.49
CA GLY A 782 119.58 -20.36 -19.08
C GLY A 782 120.82 -21.15 -18.58
N PRO A 783 120.67 -22.15 -17.68
CA PRO A 783 121.78 -23.02 -17.27
C PRO A 783 122.29 -23.97 -18.36
N MET A 784 121.46 -24.36 -19.33
CA MET A 784 121.90 -25.19 -20.47
C MET A 784 122.72 -24.38 -21.47
N ILE A 785 122.31 -23.14 -21.77
CA ILE A 785 123.10 -22.22 -22.61
C ILE A 785 124.43 -21.85 -21.93
N ARG A 786 124.51 -21.84 -20.60
CA ARG A 786 125.79 -21.67 -19.86
C ARG A 786 126.72 -22.89 -19.88
N LYS A 787 126.37 -23.99 -20.58
CA LYS A 787 127.22 -25.18 -20.75
C LYS A 787 127.70 -25.43 -22.19
N SER A 788 127.46 -24.47 -23.08
CA SER A 788 128.16 -24.29 -24.37
C SER A 788 129.05 -23.05 -24.32
#